data_AF-A0A929BSV3-F1
#
_entry.id   AF-A0A929BSV3-F1
#
_cell.length_a   1.000
_cell.length_b   1.000
_cell.length_c   1.000
_cell.angle_alpha   90.00
_cell.angle_beta   90.00
_cell.angle_gamma   90.00
#
_symmetry.space_group_name_H-M   'P 1'
#
loop_
_entity.id
_entity.type
_entity.pdbx_description
1 polymer ?
#
loop_
_entity_poly.entity_id
_entity_poly.type
_entity_poly.pdbx_seq_one_letter_code
_entity_poly.pdbx_strand_id
1 'polypeptide(L)'
;MKRVVIANPIVNSPFEEPRLHFRFSEEGITDEIVLGRRQSEYFVPIARPRKKGQQQLAFDTWTQDRIQPNKFINRVRGRVELWRKGGYVGISRTTRRLLEYWQNTGNARERRLFFCQIEALETAIYVTEVAHKHGDNWIANELRRANAEANPLLYRTAFKMATGSGKTVVMAMLIAWQTLNKIANRQDARFSDAFLIVTPGITIRDRLRVLLPSDPNNYYRRFDLLPLDLISQLHQAKIVITNFHAFQLREKVKAGKLTKELLAQGKASPFTETPAQMVRRVCRELGNKRSIVVLSDEAHHCYRRKPDGEKVRLSRDERREAKARDEEARVWISGLEAVKEKIGLKVAYDLSATPFFLRGSGYPEGTLFPWVVSDFSLIDAIECGIVKVPRVPVDDDAMVGDYPTYRHLWPHIRDDLPRKGRKTEAISGEPKLPAKLQSALHSLYNNYQKYHEQWEANEAARDVPPPVFIIVCNNTNVSKMMYDYIAGWDKELDDDHTVPVPGALPIFSNVQDGRWVARPNTILIDSKQLESGEAMSRDFKKIAAREITEFKAEYRARFPGRDADSLTDEDLLREVMNTVGQPGKLGEPVKCVVSVSMLTEGWDANTVTHILGVRAFGTQLLCEQVVGRGLRRISFATERRQLNVNGEVVEFEAFPVEYAEVYGVPFSFIPTKAVATPPKPGPRPTRVRALEERIANEIIFP
;
A
#
# COMPACT_ATOMS: atom_id res chain seq x y z
N MET A 1 17.15 17.52 27.78
CA MET A 1 16.17 16.59 28.43
C MET A 1 16.41 15.18 27.90
N LYS A 2 16.19 14.15 28.73
CA LYS A 2 16.43 12.74 28.34
C LYS A 2 15.46 12.38 27.22
N ARG A 3 16.00 12.06 26.05
CA ARG A 3 15.25 11.54 24.91
C ARG A 3 14.65 10.20 25.33
N VAL A 4 13.33 10.13 25.38
CA VAL A 4 12.60 8.90 25.71
C VAL A 4 12.91 7.84 24.65
N VAL A 5 13.18 6.61 25.08
CA VAL A 5 13.49 5.49 24.21
C VAL A 5 12.59 4.32 24.59
N ILE A 6 11.68 3.96 23.71
CA ILE A 6 10.81 2.81 23.88
C ILE A 6 11.53 1.58 23.33
N ALA A 7 11.82 0.61 24.20
CA ALA A 7 12.50 -0.61 23.80
C ALA A 7 11.66 -1.45 22.82
N ASN A 8 10.38 -1.62 23.13
CA ASN A 8 9.47 -2.39 22.28
C ASN A 8 8.05 -1.75 22.28
N PRO A 9 7.59 -1.20 21.14
CA PRO A 9 6.37 -0.40 21.08
C PRO A 9 5.07 -1.21 21.04
N ILE A 10 5.14 -2.54 20.98
CA ILE A 10 3.94 -3.38 20.90
C ILE A 10 3.35 -3.54 22.31
N VAL A 11 2.16 -2.97 22.54
CA VAL A 11 1.47 -2.94 23.84
C VAL A 11 0.06 -3.52 23.78
N ASN A 12 -0.41 -3.95 22.61
CA ASN A 12 -1.71 -4.59 22.42
C ASN A 12 -1.60 -5.88 21.60
N SER A 13 -2.59 -6.74 21.75
CA SER A 13 -2.80 -7.89 20.85
C SER A 13 -3.31 -7.43 19.48
N PRO A 14 -2.85 -8.04 18.37
CA PRO A 14 -3.38 -7.75 17.03
C PRO A 14 -4.82 -8.27 16.82
N PHE A 15 -5.31 -9.14 17.71
CA PHE A 15 -6.59 -9.84 17.57
C PHE A 15 -7.70 -9.29 18.48
N GLU A 16 -7.35 -8.42 19.42
CA GLU A 16 -8.29 -7.85 20.38
C GLU A 16 -8.41 -6.33 20.21
N GLU A 17 -9.48 -5.75 20.76
CA GLU A 17 -9.63 -4.29 20.78
C GLU A 17 -8.48 -3.66 21.56
N PRO A 18 -7.75 -2.65 21.01
CA PRO A 18 -6.66 -2.00 21.72
C PRO A 18 -7.13 -1.36 23.02
N ARG A 19 -6.42 -1.63 24.12
CA ARG A 19 -6.72 -1.13 25.47
C ARG A 19 -5.61 -0.29 26.07
N LEU A 20 -4.46 -0.22 25.41
CA LEU A 20 -3.27 0.50 25.86
C LEU A 20 -2.74 1.34 24.71
N HIS A 21 -2.18 2.50 25.00
CA HIS A 21 -1.49 3.31 23.98
C HIS A 21 -0.48 4.26 24.63
N PHE A 22 0.58 4.64 23.91
CA PHE A 22 1.54 5.62 24.41
C PHE A 22 0.97 7.04 24.32
N ARG A 23 1.18 7.85 25.37
CA ARG A 23 0.75 9.25 25.42
C ARG A 23 1.58 10.13 24.49
N PHE A 24 0.93 11.08 23.83
CA PHE A 24 1.57 12.19 23.12
C PHE A 24 1.67 13.42 24.02
N SER A 25 2.86 14.03 24.11
CA SER A 25 3.12 15.33 24.74
C SER A 25 3.37 16.40 23.67
N GLU A 26 3.63 17.65 24.08
CA GLU A 26 4.05 18.73 23.19
C GLU A 26 5.37 18.43 22.45
N GLU A 27 6.18 17.48 22.95
CA GLU A 27 7.45 17.09 22.34
C GLU A 27 7.35 15.78 21.53
N GLY A 28 6.15 15.21 21.39
CA GLY A 28 5.89 13.97 20.67
C GLY A 28 5.52 12.79 21.58
N ILE A 29 5.73 11.56 21.10
CA ILE A 29 5.34 10.36 21.86
C ILE A 29 6.25 10.13 23.07
N THR A 30 5.63 9.78 24.19
CA THR A 30 6.27 9.50 25.49
C THR A 30 6.31 7.98 25.75
N ASP A 31 7.03 7.54 26.78
CA ASP A 31 7.08 6.16 27.28
C ASP A 31 5.93 5.85 28.25
N GLU A 32 5.08 6.83 28.51
CA GLU A 32 3.92 6.67 29.37
C GLU A 32 2.78 5.94 28.63
N ILE A 33 2.35 4.82 29.20
CA ILE A 33 1.25 4.01 28.69
C ILE A 33 -0.05 4.46 29.35
N VAL A 34 -1.06 4.75 28.53
CA VAL A 34 -2.39 5.18 28.96
C VAL A 34 -3.38 4.02 28.79
N LEU A 35 -4.24 3.84 29.80
CA LEU A 35 -5.35 2.90 29.75
C LEU A 35 -6.47 3.43 28.85
N GLY A 36 -6.99 2.56 28.01
CA GLY A 36 -8.06 2.83 27.07
C GLY A 36 -7.60 2.88 25.61
N ARG A 37 -8.59 2.83 24.73
CA ARG A 37 -8.38 2.89 23.29
C ARG A 37 -8.01 4.31 22.84
N ARG A 38 -7.01 4.43 21.97
CA ARG A 38 -6.63 5.70 21.34
C ARG A 38 -7.80 6.31 20.56
N GLN A 39 -8.12 7.57 20.86
CA GLN A 39 -9.13 8.31 20.09
C GLN A 39 -8.65 8.54 18.66
N SER A 40 -9.58 8.55 17.69
CA SER A 40 -9.25 9.00 16.34
C SER A 40 -9.07 10.51 16.37
N GLU A 41 -7.92 10.98 15.91
CA GLU A 41 -7.52 12.37 15.89
C GLU A 41 -6.89 12.71 14.54
N TYR A 42 -6.93 13.99 14.16
CA TYR A 42 -6.26 14.50 12.98
C TYR A 42 -5.45 15.75 13.33
N PHE A 43 -4.41 15.99 12.54
CA PHE A 43 -3.57 17.16 12.69
C PHE A 43 -4.16 18.33 11.91
N VAL A 44 -4.27 19.50 12.54
CA VAL A 44 -4.64 20.74 11.84
C VAL A 44 -3.37 21.40 11.30
N PRO A 45 -3.20 21.50 9.96
CA PRO A 45 -2.09 22.25 9.39
C PRO A 45 -2.29 23.75 9.69
N ILE A 46 -1.47 24.34 10.56
CA ILE A 46 -1.44 25.80 10.75
C ILE A 46 -0.39 26.38 9.79
N ALA A 47 -0.77 27.43 9.05
CA ALA A 47 0.14 28.15 8.18
C ALA A 47 1.30 28.76 8.98
N ARG A 48 2.56 28.51 8.56
CA ARG A 48 3.75 29.04 9.22
C ARG A 48 3.73 30.57 9.25
N PRO A 49 3.96 31.23 10.40
CA PRO A 49 4.25 32.66 10.41
C PRO A 49 5.56 32.91 9.67
N ARG A 50 5.59 33.93 8.80
CA ARG A 50 6.77 34.35 8.04
C ARG A 50 7.84 34.93 8.97
N LYS A 51 8.69 34.10 9.58
CA LYS A 51 9.94 34.60 10.17
C LYS A 51 11.03 34.69 9.10
N LYS A 52 11.67 35.86 9.00
CA LYS A 52 12.87 36.13 8.17
C LYS A 52 14.08 35.48 8.85
N GLY A 53 14.44 34.28 8.45
CA GLY A 53 15.63 33.54 8.91
C GLY A 53 15.79 32.28 8.07
N GLN A 54 17.02 31.77 7.92
CA GLN A 54 17.37 30.66 7.01
C GLN A 54 16.38 29.48 7.08
N GLN A 55 16.08 28.92 5.91
CA GLN A 55 15.11 27.85 5.67
C GLN A 55 15.35 26.60 6.52
N GLN A 56 14.82 26.56 7.74
CA GLN A 56 14.60 25.29 8.45
C GLN A 56 13.25 24.71 8.01
N LEU A 57 13.31 23.68 7.16
CA LEU A 57 12.21 22.75 6.95
C LEU A 57 12.20 21.74 8.12
N ALA A 58 11.96 22.20 9.35
CA ALA A 58 11.59 21.28 10.41
C ALA A 58 10.23 20.66 10.03
N PHE A 59 10.14 19.34 9.94
CA PHE A 59 8.84 18.69 10.00
C PHE A 59 8.38 18.75 11.44
N ASP A 60 7.21 19.34 11.65
CA ASP A 60 6.72 19.67 12.98
C ASP A 60 6.40 18.37 13.74
N THR A 61 6.88 18.30 14.97
CA THR A 61 6.65 17.21 15.91
C THR A 61 5.14 17.03 16.17
N TRP A 62 4.73 15.84 16.62
CA TRP A 62 3.34 15.57 17.03
C TRP A 62 3.03 16.35 18.32
N THR A 63 2.81 17.66 18.20
CA THR A 63 2.59 18.54 19.36
C THR A 63 1.10 18.59 19.70
N GLN A 64 0.75 18.49 21.00
CA GLN A 64 -0.64 18.41 21.47
C GLN A 64 -1.53 19.58 21.00
N ASP A 65 -0.95 20.77 20.83
CA ASP A 65 -1.64 22.00 20.39
C ASP A 65 -2.22 21.93 18.97
N ARG A 66 -1.86 20.90 18.18
CA ARG A 66 -2.26 20.77 16.78
C ARG A 66 -3.13 19.54 16.49
N ILE A 67 -3.47 18.77 17.51
CA ILE A 67 -4.26 17.54 17.41
C ILE A 67 -5.74 17.89 17.70
N GLN A 68 -6.64 17.52 16.80
CA GLN A 68 -8.09 17.64 17.02
C GLN A 68 -8.77 16.27 16.94
N PRO A 69 -9.73 15.99 17.85
CA PRO A 69 -10.46 14.73 17.82
C PRO A 69 -11.41 14.67 16.62
N ASN A 70 -11.40 13.54 15.92
CA ASN A 70 -12.38 13.22 14.89
C ASN A 70 -13.74 12.91 15.53
N LYS A 71 -14.51 13.95 15.88
CA LYS A 71 -15.80 13.82 16.59
C LYS A 71 -16.76 12.84 15.90
N PHE A 72 -16.87 12.91 14.57
CA PHE A 72 -17.72 12.00 13.80
C PHE A 72 -17.29 10.54 13.93
N ILE A 73 -16.01 10.24 13.67
CA ILE A 73 -15.47 8.88 13.71
C ILE A 73 -15.56 8.31 15.12
N ASN A 74 -15.17 9.07 16.14
CA ASN A 74 -15.23 8.61 17.53
C ASN A 74 -16.68 8.32 17.97
N ARG A 75 -17.65 9.13 17.51
CA ARG A 75 -19.07 8.85 17.77
C ARG A 75 -19.54 7.58 17.06
N VAL A 76 -19.13 7.33 15.82
CA VAL A 76 -19.44 6.08 15.09
C VAL A 76 -18.83 4.88 15.80
N ARG A 77 -17.54 4.93 16.16
CA ARG A 77 -16.85 3.87 16.92
C ARG A 77 -17.59 3.50 18.21
N GLY A 78 -18.02 4.49 19.01
CA GLY A 78 -18.78 4.24 20.23
C GLY A 78 -20.12 3.55 19.99
N ARG A 79 -20.83 3.85 18.89
CA ARG A 79 -22.07 3.15 18.52
C ARG A 79 -21.81 1.71 18.09
N VAL A 80 -20.76 1.48 17.30
CA VAL A 80 -20.35 0.13 16.89
C VAL A 80 -19.92 -0.71 18.10
N GLU A 81 -19.17 -0.13 19.04
CA GLU A 81 -18.76 -0.80 20.28
C GLU A 81 -19.96 -1.22 21.14
N LEU A 82 -20.92 -0.32 21.36
CA LEU A 82 -22.15 -0.62 22.10
C LEU A 82 -22.96 -1.74 21.43
N TRP A 83 -23.07 -1.69 20.10
CA TRP A 83 -23.76 -2.71 19.32
C TRP A 83 -23.05 -4.08 19.36
N ARG A 84 -21.71 -4.08 19.29
CA ARG A 84 -20.86 -5.26 19.44
C ARG A 84 -21.09 -5.93 20.79
N LYS A 85 -20.98 -5.16 21.88
CA LYS A 85 -21.21 -5.63 23.26
C LYS A 85 -22.65 -6.10 23.49
N GLY A 86 -23.62 -5.51 22.76
CA GLY A 86 -25.03 -5.91 22.78
C GLY A 86 -25.36 -7.16 21.96
N GLY A 87 -24.38 -7.95 21.50
CA GLY A 87 -24.63 -9.18 20.74
C GLY A 87 -25.06 -8.96 19.30
N TYR A 88 -24.71 -7.81 18.71
CA TYR A 88 -24.93 -7.48 17.30
C TYR A 88 -26.42 -7.44 16.85
N VAL A 89 -27.36 -7.12 17.73
CA VAL A 89 -28.80 -7.11 17.42
C VAL A 89 -29.12 -6.29 16.15
N GLY A 90 -30.12 -6.74 15.37
CA GLY A 90 -30.64 -5.98 14.23
C GLY A 90 -30.08 -6.34 12.84
N ILE A 91 -29.24 -7.36 12.72
CA ILE A 91 -28.67 -7.85 11.45
C ILE A 91 -29.41 -9.05 10.85
N SER A 92 -29.16 -9.34 9.57
CA SER A 92 -29.67 -10.54 8.92
C SER A 92 -29.08 -11.85 9.49
N ARG A 93 -29.76 -12.98 9.23
CA ARG A 93 -29.25 -14.33 9.57
C ARG A 93 -27.93 -14.64 8.87
N THR A 94 -27.77 -14.21 7.62
CA THR A 94 -26.52 -14.43 6.86
C THR A 94 -25.37 -13.64 7.47
N THR A 95 -25.59 -12.36 7.82
CA THR A 95 -24.58 -11.54 8.49
C THR A 95 -24.22 -12.11 9.86
N ARG A 96 -25.20 -12.62 10.63
CA ARG A 96 -24.98 -13.34 11.89
C ARG A 96 -23.99 -14.49 11.73
N ARG A 97 -24.30 -15.41 10.81
CA ARG A 97 -23.48 -16.60 10.52
C ARG A 97 -22.05 -16.23 10.12
N LEU A 98 -21.89 -15.18 9.32
CA LEU A 98 -20.58 -14.69 8.90
C LEU A 98 -19.78 -14.10 10.06
N LEU A 99 -20.40 -13.24 10.90
CA LEU A 99 -19.73 -12.68 12.08
C LEU A 99 -19.31 -13.78 13.06
N GLU A 100 -20.18 -14.75 13.33
CA GLU A 100 -19.86 -15.92 14.17
C GLU A 100 -18.68 -16.71 13.61
N TYR A 101 -18.63 -16.91 12.28
CA TYR A 101 -17.54 -17.62 11.62
C TYR A 101 -16.20 -16.87 11.72
N TRP A 102 -16.21 -15.56 11.50
CA TRP A 102 -15.01 -14.72 11.54
C TRP A 102 -14.49 -14.50 12.95
N GLN A 103 -15.38 -14.50 13.94
CA GLN A 103 -15.06 -14.31 15.35
C GLN A 103 -14.92 -15.61 16.12
N ASN A 104 -14.96 -16.78 15.46
CA ASN A 104 -14.83 -18.06 16.15
C ASN A 104 -13.46 -18.16 16.84
N THR A 105 -13.44 -17.82 18.14
CA THR A 105 -12.26 -17.55 18.97
C THR A 105 -11.68 -18.80 19.61
N GLY A 106 -12.29 -19.98 19.42
CA GLY A 106 -11.85 -21.25 20.00
C GLY A 106 -10.57 -21.85 19.40
N ASN A 107 -9.62 -21.04 18.89
CA ASN A 107 -8.39 -21.47 18.22
C ASN A 107 -8.57 -22.41 17.01
N ALA A 108 -9.77 -22.53 16.44
CA ALA A 108 -10.03 -23.41 15.30
C ALA A 108 -9.48 -22.86 13.97
N ARG A 109 -9.22 -21.54 13.89
CA ARG A 109 -8.69 -20.91 12.67
C ARG A 109 -7.17 -20.89 12.70
N GLU A 110 -6.54 -21.52 11.71
CA GLU A 110 -5.09 -21.42 11.50
C GLU A 110 -4.64 -19.97 11.31
N ARG A 111 -5.50 -19.13 10.70
CA ARG A 111 -5.26 -17.69 10.50
C ARG A 111 -6.37 -16.87 11.12
N ARG A 112 -6.09 -16.31 12.30
CA ARG A 112 -6.99 -15.36 12.98
C ARG A 112 -7.01 -14.02 12.26
N LEU A 113 -8.19 -13.42 12.20
CA LEU A 113 -8.39 -12.09 11.63
C LEU A 113 -7.98 -11.02 12.64
N PHE A 114 -7.40 -9.93 12.17
CA PHE A 114 -7.02 -8.83 13.05
C PHE A 114 -8.26 -8.06 13.50
N PHE A 115 -8.20 -7.51 14.71
CA PHE A 115 -9.30 -6.71 15.26
C PHE A 115 -9.71 -5.57 14.30
N CYS A 116 -8.73 -4.88 13.72
CA CYS A 116 -8.99 -3.78 12.79
C CYS A 116 -9.71 -4.21 11.49
N GLN A 117 -9.53 -5.46 11.06
CA GLN A 117 -10.24 -6.02 9.91
C GLN A 117 -11.70 -6.27 10.25
N ILE A 118 -11.94 -6.88 11.42
CA ILE A 118 -13.28 -7.13 11.95
C ILE A 118 -14.02 -5.82 12.18
N GLU A 119 -13.38 -4.85 12.83
CA GLU A 119 -14.00 -3.57 13.14
C GLU A 119 -14.37 -2.76 11.89
N ALA A 120 -13.49 -2.72 10.88
CA ALA A 120 -13.80 -2.06 9.62
C ALA A 120 -15.08 -2.65 9.00
N LEU A 121 -15.21 -3.97 9.03
CA LEU A 121 -16.39 -4.66 8.51
C LEU A 121 -17.63 -4.48 9.39
N GLU A 122 -17.50 -4.57 10.71
CA GLU A 122 -18.56 -4.28 11.68
C GLU A 122 -19.11 -2.87 11.47
N THR A 123 -18.25 -1.90 11.21
CA THR A 123 -18.66 -0.52 10.89
C THR A 123 -19.46 -0.48 9.59
N ALA A 124 -19.03 -1.20 8.54
CA ALA A 124 -19.78 -1.29 7.29
C ALA A 124 -21.17 -1.93 7.48
N ILE A 125 -21.24 -3.01 8.27
CA ILE A 125 -22.47 -3.72 8.63
C ILE A 125 -23.39 -2.78 9.43
N TYR A 126 -22.86 -2.12 10.45
CA TYR A 126 -23.62 -1.22 11.32
C TYR A 126 -24.29 -0.11 10.51
N VAL A 127 -23.52 0.59 9.68
CA VAL A 127 -24.01 1.69 8.83
C VAL A 127 -25.09 1.21 7.85
N THR A 128 -24.98 -0.03 7.35
CA THR A 128 -25.86 -0.56 6.31
C THR A 128 -27.13 -1.21 6.85
N GLU A 129 -27.05 -1.95 7.96
CA GLU A 129 -28.14 -2.78 8.47
C GLU A 129 -28.81 -2.24 9.74
N VAL A 130 -28.05 -1.51 10.57
CA VAL A 130 -28.39 -1.29 11.98
C VAL A 130 -28.68 0.17 12.28
N ALA A 131 -27.87 1.10 11.77
CA ALA A 131 -27.90 2.52 12.14
C ALA A 131 -29.31 3.13 12.08
N HIS A 132 -30.06 2.89 11.00
CA HIS A 132 -31.43 3.39 10.86
C HIS A 132 -32.38 2.86 11.93
N LYS A 133 -32.27 1.57 12.28
CA LYS A 133 -33.15 0.91 13.25
C LYS A 133 -32.90 1.41 14.68
N HIS A 134 -31.69 1.89 14.95
CA HIS A 134 -31.26 2.38 16.26
C HIS A 134 -31.32 3.92 16.40
N GLY A 135 -31.94 4.62 15.43
CA GLY A 135 -32.05 6.08 15.45
C GLY A 135 -30.76 6.82 15.05
N ASP A 136 -29.75 6.13 14.53
CA ASP A 136 -28.47 6.70 14.11
C ASP A 136 -28.46 7.20 12.66
N ASN A 137 -29.60 7.72 12.19
CA ASN A 137 -29.76 8.29 10.85
C ASN A 137 -28.80 9.47 10.58
N TRP A 138 -28.30 10.10 11.65
CA TRP A 138 -27.28 11.14 11.58
C TRP A 138 -26.00 10.66 10.85
N ILE A 139 -25.65 9.37 10.91
CA ILE A 139 -24.48 8.83 10.19
C ILE A 139 -24.70 8.94 8.69
N ALA A 140 -25.83 8.43 8.20
CA ALA A 140 -26.17 8.47 6.79
C ALA A 140 -26.34 9.91 6.27
N ASN A 141 -26.91 10.80 7.10
CA ASN A 141 -27.11 12.20 6.74
C ASN A 141 -25.76 12.96 6.64
N GLU A 142 -24.85 12.78 7.60
CA GLU A 142 -23.52 13.40 7.54
C GLU A 142 -22.73 12.89 6.33
N LEU A 143 -22.77 11.57 6.07
CA LEU A 143 -22.14 11.00 4.88
C LEU A 143 -22.71 11.59 3.59
N ARG A 144 -24.03 11.75 3.47
CA ARG A 144 -24.63 12.38 2.29
C ARG A 144 -24.21 13.84 2.15
N ARG A 145 -24.16 14.60 3.25
CA ARG A 145 -23.71 16.00 3.23
C ARG A 145 -22.26 16.11 2.78
N ALA A 146 -21.36 15.37 3.44
CA ALA A 146 -19.94 15.31 3.13
C ALA A 146 -19.67 14.91 1.66
N ASN A 147 -20.40 13.90 1.17
CA ASN A 147 -20.28 13.49 -0.23
C ASN A 147 -20.83 14.54 -1.19
N ALA A 148 -21.97 15.19 -0.90
CA ALA A 148 -22.50 16.23 -1.77
C ALA A 148 -21.55 17.43 -1.91
N GLU A 149 -20.85 17.79 -0.83
CA GLU A 149 -19.85 18.87 -0.83
C GLU A 149 -18.58 18.51 -1.63
N ALA A 150 -18.07 17.28 -1.48
CA ALA A 150 -16.76 16.91 -2.02
C ALA A 150 -16.80 16.06 -3.30
N ASN A 151 -17.82 15.23 -3.50
CA ASN A 151 -18.00 14.31 -4.63
C ASN A 151 -19.49 14.18 -5.00
N PRO A 152 -20.10 15.23 -5.59
CA PRO A 152 -21.52 15.20 -5.92
C PRO A 152 -21.84 13.98 -6.80
N LEU A 153 -23.03 13.39 -6.61
CA LEU A 153 -23.56 12.16 -7.25
C LEU A 153 -23.13 10.81 -6.65
N LEU A 154 -22.02 10.76 -5.89
CA LEU A 154 -21.49 9.49 -5.35
C LEU A 154 -21.73 9.38 -3.86
N TYR A 155 -22.27 8.24 -3.40
CA TYR A 155 -22.34 7.92 -1.98
C TYR A 155 -21.11 7.09 -1.61
N ARG A 156 -20.16 7.70 -0.89
CA ARG A 156 -18.90 7.06 -0.49
C ARG A 156 -18.80 6.86 1.00
N THR A 157 -18.07 5.84 1.39
CA THR A 157 -17.75 5.52 2.78
C THR A 157 -16.32 5.01 2.83
N ALA A 158 -15.50 5.58 3.70
CA ALA A 158 -14.08 5.28 3.78
C ALA A 158 -13.70 4.63 5.11
N PHE A 159 -12.79 3.66 5.03
CA PHE A 159 -12.19 2.93 6.14
C PHE A 159 -10.70 3.20 6.09
N LYS A 160 -10.21 4.02 7.03
CA LYS A 160 -8.78 4.26 7.16
C LYS A 160 -8.15 3.04 7.83
N MET A 161 -7.21 2.41 7.14
CA MET A 161 -6.56 1.17 7.58
C MET A 161 -5.07 1.25 7.29
N ALA A 162 -4.23 1.17 8.33
CA ALA A 162 -2.77 1.19 8.19
C ALA A 162 -2.24 0.22 7.11
N THR A 163 -1.19 0.62 6.40
CA THR A 163 -0.54 -0.27 5.41
C THR A 163 -0.07 -1.56 6.09
N GLY A 164 -0.38 -2.72 5.50
CA GLY A 164 -0.06 -4.02 6.09
C GLY A 164 -1.16 -4.60 7.00
N SER A 165 -2.18 -3.82 7.39
CA SER A 165 -3.29 -4.31 8.24
C SER A 165 -4.30 -5.22 7.52
N GLY A 166 -4.16 -5.44 6.21
CA GLY A 166 -4.99 -6.37 5.45
C GLY A 166 -6.22 -5.76 4.77
N LYS A 167 -6.11 -4.56 4.18
CA LYS A 167 -7.16 -3.92 3.36
C LYS A 167 -7.85 -4.90 2.39
N THR A 168 -7.07 -5.67 1.64
CA THR A 168 -7.58 -6.65 0.67
C THR A 168 -8.36 -7.80 1.32
N VAL A 169 -8.05 -8.18 2.57
CA VAL A 169 -8.84 -9.16 3.33
C VAL A 169 -10.22 -8.59 3.63
N VAL A 170 -10.30 -7.34 4.06
CA VAL A 170 -11.59 -6.65 4.29
C VAL A 170 -12.38 -6.48 2.99
N MET A 171 -11.71 -6.20 1.86
CA MET A 171 -12.38 -6.18 0.54
C MET A 171 -13.04 -7.53 0.23
N ALA A 172 -12.34 -8.65 0.46
CA ALA A 172 -12.90 -9.98 0.26
C ALA A 172 -14.09 -10.23 1.22
N MET A 173 -13.97 -9.85 2.49
CA MET A 173 -15.06 -9.99 3.46
C MET A 173 -16.29 -9.14 3.08
N LEU A 174 -16.09 -7.91 2.56
CA LEU A 174 -17.16 -7.05 2.04
C LEU A 174 -17.87 -7.70 0.85
N ILE A 175 -17.12 -8.27 -0.11
CA ILE A 175 -17.70 -8.98 -1.27
C ILE A 175 -18.52 -10.17 -0.80
N ALA A 176 -17.98 -10.97 0.13
CA ALA A 176 -18.67 -12.13 0.69
C ALA A 176 -19.96 -11.74 1.42
N TRP A 177 -19.88 -10.76 2.32
CA TRP A 177 -21.03 -10.24 3.08
C TRP A 177 -22.13 -9.70 2.15
N GLN A 178 -21.77 -8.88 1.17
CA GLN A 178 -22.70 -8.30 0.21
C GLN A 178 -23.35 -9.37 -0.67
N THR A 179 -22.55 -10.27 -1.24
CA THR A 179 -23.03 -11.31 -2.16
C THR A 179 -23.95 -12.29 -1.47
N LEU A 180 -23.53 -12.85 -0.33
CA LEU A 180 -24.29 -13.91 0.35
C LEU A 180 -25.62 -13.38 0.90
N ASN A 181 -25.64 -12.14 1.40
CA ASN A 181 -26.91 -11.51 1.78
C ASN A 181 -27.81 -11.24 0.57
N LYS A 182 -27.25 -10.83 -0.57
CA LYS A 182 -28.02 -10.61 -1.80
C LYS A 182 -28.60 -11.92 -2.36
N ILE A 183 -27.88 -13.02 -2.24
CA ILE A 183 -28.37 -14.35 -2.63
C ILE A 183 -29.49 -14.81 -1.68
N ALA A 184 -29.30 -14.63 -0.36
CA ALA A 184 -30.30 -15.00 0.64
C ALA A 184 -31.61 -14.23 0.49
N ASN A 185 -31.55 -12.96 0.08
CA ASN A 185 -32.73 -12.18 -0.29
C ASN A 185 -32.45 -11.28 -1.50
N ARG A 186 -32.88 -11.74 -2.69
CA ARG A 186 -32.69 -11.03 -3.97
C ARG A 186 -33.40 -9.68 -4.02
N GLN A 187 -34.46 -9.47 -3.24
CA GLN A 187 -35.19 -8.20 -3.19
C GLN A 187 -34.58 -7.21 -2.19
N ASP A 188 -33.65 -7.63 -1.35
CA ASP A 188 -33.02 -6.73 -0.38
C ASP A 188 -32.16 -5.69 -1.12
N ALA A 189 -32.64 -4.45 -1.11
CA ALA A 189 -31.99 -3.32 -1.74
C ALA A 189 -30.77 -2.81 -0.95
N ARG A 190 -30.45 -3.37 0.22
CA ARG A 190 -29.24 -3.04 1.01
C ARG A 190 -27.99 -3.76 0.50
N PHE A 191 -28.15 -4.88 -0.22
CA PHE A 191 -27.02 -5.69 -0.72
C PHE A 191 -26.86 -5.70 -2.24
N SER A 192 -25.68 -6.10 -2.73
CA SER A 192 -25.35 -6.27 -4.15
C SER A 192 -24.46 -7.50 -4.35
N ASP A 193 -24.55 -8.11 -5.53
CA ASP A 193 -23.69 -9.21 -5.97
C ASP A 193 -22.83 -8.80 -7.18
N ALA A 194 -22.71 -7.50 -7.43
CA ALA A 194 -21.95 -6.93 -8.54
C ALA A 194 -20.97 -5.84 -8.04
N PHE A 195 -19.69 -6.01 -8.38
CA PHE A 195 -18.58 -5.24 -7.84
C PHE A 195 -17.68 -4.70 -8.94
N LEU A 196 -17.32 -3.43 -8.84
CA LEU A 196 -16.30 -2.79 -9.66
C LEU A 196 -15.14 -2.36 -8.76
N ILE A 197 -13.98 -2.97 -8.94
CA ILE A 197 -12.75 -2.65 -8.22
C ILE A 197 -11.89 -1.78 -9.14
N VAL A 198 -11.56 -0.57 -8.70
CA VAL A 198 -10.74 0.37 -9.49
C VAL A 198 -9.40 0.60 -8.81
N THR A 199 -8.33 0.62 -9.60
CA THR A 199 -6.94 0.67 -9.12
C THR A 199 -6.14 1.79 -9.80
N PRO A 200 -5.10 2.34 -9.14
CA PRO A 200 -4.23 3.38 -9.72
C PRO A 200 -3.27 2.81 -10.77
N GLY A 201 -2.83 1.56 -10.64
CA GLY A 201 -1.88 0.92 -11.56
C GLY A 201 -2.29 -0.49 -11.98
N ILE A 202 -1.77 -0.94 -13.11
CA ILE A 202 -1.98 -2.31 -13.62
C ILE A 202 -1.40 -3.39 -12.69
N THR A 203 -0.29 -3.11 -12.02
CA THR A 203 0.29 -4.02 -11.01
C THR A 203 -0.69 -4.27 -9.86
N ILE A 204 -1.32 -3.22 -9.34
CA ILE A 204 -2.31 -3.35 -8.26
C ILE A 204 -3.55 -4.09 -8.77
N ARG A 205 -4.01 -3.79 -10.00
CA ARG A 205 -5.10 -4.52 -10.66
C ARG A 205 -4.82 -6.03 -10.66
N ASP A 206 -3.63 -6.43 -11.08
CA ASP A 206 -3.28 -7.84 -11.22
C ASP A 206 -3.13 -8.53 -9.85
N ARG A 207 -2.61 -7.81 -8.83
CA ARG A 207 -2.55 -8.29 -7.44
C ARG A 207 -3.94 -8.50 -6.82
N LEU A 208 -4.90 -7.62 -7.09
CA LEU A 208 -6.25 -7.70 -6.52
C LEU A 208 -7.11 -8.82 -7.10
N ARG A 209 -6.61 -9.58 -8.10
CA ARG A 209 -7.28 -10.79 -8.62
C ARG A 209 -7.58 -11.85 -7.56
N VAL A 210 -6.86 -11.83 -6.44
CA VAL A 210 -7.16 -12.67 -5.27
C VAL A 210 -8.58 -12.46 -4.71
N LEU A 211 -9.26 -11.39 -5.12
CA LEU A 211 -10.67 -11.12 -4.79
C LEU A 211 -11.66 -11.90 -5.69
N LEU A 212 -11.20 -12.52 -6.77
CA LEU A 212 -12.02 -13.36 -7.64
C LEU A 212 -12.18 -14.75 -7.02
N PRO A 213 -13.41 -15.25 -6.76
CA PRO A 213 -13.63 -16.58 -6.21
C PRO A 213 -13.08 -17.72 -7.07
N SER A 214 -12.98 -17.49 -8.39
CA SER A 214 -12.43 -18.43 -9.36
C SER A 214 -10.90 -18.45 -9.41
N ASP A 215 -10.22 -17.47 -8.83
CA ASP A 215 -8.76 -17.46 -8.82
C ASP A 215 -8.23 -18.57 -7.89
N PRO A 216 -7.25 -19.38 -8.32
CA PRO A 216 -6.72 -20.47 -7.49
C PRO A 216 -6.11 -19.97 -6.18
N ASN A 217 -5.60 -18.74 -6.15
CA ASN A 217 -4.96 -18.13 -4.99
C ASN A 217 -5.90 -17.14 -4.26
N ASN A 218 -7.21 -17.32 -4.40
CA ASN A 218 -8.19 -16.40 -3.82
C ASN A 218 -8.10 -16.29 -2.28
N TYR A 219 -8.43 -15.11 -1.78
CA TYR A 219 -8.35 -14.81 -0.35
C TYR A 219 -9.44 -15.51 0.48
N TYR A 220 -10.55 -15.91 -0.14
CA TYR A 220 -11.61 -16.62 0.57
C TYR A 220 -11.13 -17.96 1.12
N ARG A 221 -10.34 -18.71 0.33
CA ARG A 221 -9.69 -19.96 0.77
C ARG A 221 -8.45 -19.68 1.61
N ARG A 222 -7.56 -18.80 1.13
CA ARG A 222 -6.25 -18.53 1.77
C ARG A 222 -6.36 -18.02 3.21
N PHE A 223 -7.40 -17.25 3.52
CA PHE A 223 -7.67 -16.71 4.85
C PHE A 223 -8.87 -17.34 5.53
N ASP A 224 -9.39 -18.45 4.97
CA ASP A 224 -10.54 -19.16 5.51
C ASP A 224 -11.72 -18.23 5.80
N LEU A 225 -12.09 -17.37 4.85
CA LEU A 225 -13.11 -16.32 5.07
C LEU A 225 -14.53 -16.85 5.01
N LEU A 226 -14.73 -18.06 4.46
CA LEU A 226 -16.04 -18.66 4.27
C LEU A 226 -16.01 -20.17 4.55
N PRO A 227 -17.06 -20.70 5.19
CA PRO A 227 -17.33 -22.14 5.18
C PRO A 227 -17.39 -22.70 3.75
N LEU A 228 -16.96 -23.95 3.57
CA LEU A 228 -16.90 -24.61 2.25
C LEU A 228 -18.26 -24.59 1.51
N ASP A 229 -19.38 -24.71 2.22
CA ASP A 229 -20.73 -24.69 1.64
C ASP A 229 -21.12 -23.31 1.05
N LEU A 230 -20.49 -22.23 1.52
CA LEU A 230 -20.76 -20.86 1.05
C LEU A 230 -19.83 -20.41 -0.08
N ILE A 231 -18.69 -21.08 -0.29
CA ILE A 231 -17.75 -20.76 -1.37
C ILE A 231 -18.42 -20.95 -2.74
N SER A 232 -19.19 -22.02 -2.92
CA SER A 232 -19.90 -22.31 -4.18
C SER A 232 -20.87 -21.18 -4.56
N GLN A 233 -21.57 -20.61 -3.56
CA GLN A 233 -22.52 -19.51 -3.76
C GLN A 233 -21.80 -18.22 -4.18
N LEU A 234 -20.60 -17.99 -3.65
CA LEU A 234 -19.83 -16.79 -3.94
C LEU A 234 -19.45 -16.67 -5.43
N HIS A 235 -19.34 -17.79 -6.17
CA HIS A 235 -19.10 -17.76 -7.62
C HIS A 235 -20.20 -17.04 -8.42
N GLN A 236 -21.37 -16.76 -7.83
CA GLN A 236 -22.42 -15.96 -8.45
C GLN A 236 -22.07 -14.47 -8.50
N ALA A 237 -21.11 -13.99 -7.69
CA ALA A 237 -20.66 -12.60 -7.70
C ALA A 237 -20.09 -12.22 -9.07
N LYS A 238 -20.45 -11.03 -9.56
CA LYS A 238 -19.84 -10.42 -10.75
C LYS A 238 -18.82 -9.39 -10.30
N ILE A 239 -17.54 -9.67 -10.54
CA ILE A 239 -16.44 -8.83 -10.06
C ILE A 239 -15.61 -8.38 -11.26
N VAL A 240 -15.55 -7.07 -11.48
CA VAL A 240 -14.67 -6.47 -12.50
C VAL A 240 -13.55 -5.73 -11.80
N ILE A 241 -12.31 -6.08 -12.14
CA ILE A 241 -11.11 -5.39 -11.63
C ILE A 241 -10.48 -4.60 -12.78
N THR A 242 -10.39 -3.29 -12.62
CA THR A 242 -9.89 -2.40 -13.67
C THR A 242 -8.92 -1.36 -13.13
N ASN A 243 -8.20 -0.72 -14.05
CA ASN A 243 -7.37 0.45 -13.78
C ASN A 243 -8.12 1.72 -14.19
N PHE A 244 -7.93 2.83 -13.47
CA PHE A 244 -8.66 4.07 -13.75
C PHE A 244 -8.43 4.61 -15.18
N HIS A 245 -7.26 4.37 -15.80
CA HIS A 245 -7.01 4.75 -17.20
C HIS A 245 -7.99 4.09 -18.17
N ALA A 246 -8.60 2.95 -17.80
CA ALA A 246 -9.62 2.32 -18.62
C ALA A 246 -10.84 3.22 -18.84
N PHE A 247 -11.08 4.21 -17.96
CA PHE A 247 -12.14 5.21 -18.08
C PHE A 247 -11.83 6.33 -19.08
N GLN A 248 -10.62 6.41 -19.61
CA GLN A 248 -10.31 7.32 -20.70
C GLN A 248 -11.15 6.94 -21.94
N LEU A 249 -11.77 7.95 -22.56
CA LEU A 249 -12.56 7.76 -23.77
C LEU A 249 -11.63 7.42 -24.92
N ARG A 250 -11.88 6.31 -25.60
CA ARG A 250 -11.07 5.87 -26.75
C ARG A 250 -11.62 6.40 -28.05
N GLU A 251 -10.74 6.53 -29.03
CA GLU A 251 -11.18 6.74 -30.42
C GLU A 251 -11.73 5.43 -30.99
N LYS A 252 -12.88 5.54 -31.65
CA LYS A 252 -13.56 4.44 -32.35
C LYS A 252 -12.89 4.12 -33.69
N VAL A 253 -12.30 5.13 -34.33
CA VAL A 253 -11.68 5.03 -35.66
C VAL A 253 -10.43 5.91 -35.71
N LYS A 254 -9.34 5.39 -36.29
CA LYS A 254 -8.14 6.18 -36.59
C LYS A 254 -8.44 7.10 -37.77
N ALA A 255 -8.63 8.39 -37.51
CA ALA A 255 -8.73 9.43 -38.54
C ALA A 255 -7.74 10.57 -38.26
N GLY A 256 -7.31 11.28 -39.31
CA GLY A 256 -6.43 12.44 -39.19
C GLY A 256 -7.10 13.57 -38.37
N LYS A 257 -6.29 14.37 -37.67
CA LYS A 257 -6.76 15.44 -36.77
C LYS A 257 -7.70 16.44 -37.49
N LEU A 258 -7.33 16.86 -38.70
CA LEU A 258 -8.10 17.81 -39.52
C LEU A 258 -9.48 17.25 -39.91
N THR A 259 -9.55 15.98 -40.31
CA THR A 259 -10.80 15.31 -40.65
C THR A 259 -11.75 15.22 -39.46
N LYS A 260 -11.22 14.99 -38.25
CA LYS A 260 -11.99 14.95 -37.01
C LYS A 260 -12.56 16.31 -36.65
N GLU A 261 -11.77 17.38 -36.77
CA GLU A 261 -12.21 18.75 -36.48
C GLU A 261 -13.31 19.22 -37.44
N LEU A 262 -13.16 18.94 -38.74
CA LEU A 262 -14.17 19.27 -39.76
C LEU A 262 -15.49 18.52 -39.55
N LEU A 263 -15.44 17.24 -39.19
CA LEU A 263 -16.63 16.40 -38.99
C LEU A 263 -17.27 16.56 -37.60
N ALA A 264 -16.55 17.10 -36.62
CA ALA A 264 -17.10 17.37 -35.29
C ALA A 264 -18.05 18.57 -35.27
N GLN A 265 -17.95 19.51 -36.24
CA GLN A 265 -18.82 20.69 -36.38
C GLN A 265 -19.09 21.42 -35.05
N GLY A 266 -18.07 21.54 -34.19
CA GLY A 266 -18.19 22.20 -32.87
C GLY A 266 -18.89 21.39 -31.76
N LYS A 267 -19.24 20.12 -31.99
CA LYS A 267 -19.80 19.18 -31.00
C LYS A 267 -18.77 18.12 -30.57
N ALA A 268 -19.13 17.28 -29.61
CA ALA A 268 -18.30 16.12 -29.20
C ALA A 268 -18.01 15.23 -30.42
N SER A 269 -16.73 14.90 -30.63
CA SER A 269 -16.28 14.16 -31.81
C SER A 269 -17.03 12.82 -31.95
N PRO A 270 -17.70 12.56 -33.09
CA PRO A 270 -18.41 11.30 -33.31
C PRO A 270 -17.48 10.08 -33.28
N PHE A 271 -16.18 10.32 -33.50
CA PHE A 271 -15.11 9.32 -33.47
C PHE A 271 -14.61 8.99 -32.07
N THR A 272 -15.06 9.67 -31.02
CA THR A 272 -14.69 9.38 -29.63
C THR A 272 -15.82 8.64 -28.93
N GLU A 273 -15.50 7.71 -28.03
CA GLU A 273 -16.48 7.09 -27.14
C GLU A 273 -17.25 8.14 -26.34
N THR A 274 -18.56 7.94 -26.16
CA THR A 274 -19.31 8.63 -25.11
C THR A 274 -19.02 7.99 -23.75
N PRO A 275 -19.25 8.68 -22.62
CA PRO A 275 -19.12 8.07 -21.30
C PRO A 275 -19.92 6.76 -21.16
N ALA A 276 -21.13 6.69 -21.71
CA ALA A 276 -21.94 5.47 -21.71
C ALA A 276 -21.33 4.33 -22.54
N GLN A 277 -20.63 4.63 -23.64
CA GLN A 277 -19.91 3.63 -24.44
C GLN A 277 -18.66 3.13 -23.72
N MET A 278 -17.92 4.04 -23.10
CA MET A 278 -16.78 3.69 -22.23
C MET A 278 -17.22 2.75 -21.11
N VAL A 279 -18.33 3.05 -20.41
CA VAL A 279 -18.83 2.19 -19.33
C VAL A 279 -19.20 0.79 -19.85
N ARG A 280 -19.81 0.69 -21.04
CA ARG A 280 -20.09 -0.62 -21.66
C ARG A 280 -18.81 -1.41 -21.97
N ARG A 281 -17.73 -0.73 -22.36
CA ARG A 281 -16.43 -1.35 -22.60
C ARG A 281 -15.78 -1.82 -21.30
N VAL A 282 -15.72 -0.96 -20.28
CA VAL A 282 -15.01 -1.22 -19.02
C VAL A 282 -15.77 -2.21 -18.14
N CYS A 283 -17.09 -2.08 -18.06
CA CYS A 283 -17.94 -2.86 -17.16
C CYS A 283 -18.69 -4.00 -17.87
N ARG A 284 -18.21 -4.45 -19.05
CA ARG A 284 -18.89 -5.44 -19.90
C ARG A 284 -19.30 -6.70 -19.12
N GLU A 285 -18.42 -7.20 -18.26
CA GLU A 285 -18.63 -8.45 -17.50
C GLU A 285 -19.68 -8.32 -16.38
N LEU A 286 -20.07 -7.10 -15.99
CA LEU A 286 -21.21 -6.88 -15.08
C LEU A 286 -22.55 -7.17 -15.77
N GLY A 287 -22.59 -7.28 -17.10
CA GLY A 287 -23.79 -7.60 -17.86
C GLY A 287 -24.94 -6.64 -17.57
N ASN A 288 -26.09 -7.20 -17.17
CA ASN A 288 -27.30 -6.43 -16.88
C ASN A 288 -27.46 -6.06 -15.39
N LYS A 289 -26.43 -6.27 -14.57
CA LYS A 289 -26.46 -5.93 -13.14
C LYS A 289 -26.66 -4.42 -12.96
N ARG A 290 -27.36 -4.04 -11.88
CA ARG A 290 -27.59 -2.66 -11.46
C ARG A 290 -27.20 -2.49 -10.00
N SER A 291 -27.07 -1.25 -9.54
CA SER A 291 -26.77 -0.94 -8.13
C SER A 291 -25.49 -1.62 -7.65
N ILE A 292 -24.41 -1.40 -8.41
CA ILE A 292 -23.11 -2.02 -8.16
C ILE A 292 -22.43 -1.40 -6.94
N VAL A 293 -21.56 -2.17 -6.29
CA VAL A 293 -20.65 -1.69 -5.25
C VAL A 293 -19.30 -1.40 -5.88
N VAL A 294 -18.72 -0.24 -5.56
CA VAL A 294 -17.34 0.07 -5.97
C VAL A 294 -16.40 -0.14 -4.80
N LEU A 295 -15.24 -0.74 -5.02
CA LEU A 295 -14.17 -0.85 -4.02
C LEU A 295 -12.90 -0.18 -4.53
N SER A 296 -12.21 0.54 -3.65
CA SER A 296 -10.92 1.20 -3.94
C SER A 296 -9.90 0.91 -2.85
N ASP A 297 -8.67 0.52 -3.22
CA ASP A 297 -7.54 0.25 -2.31
C ASP A 297 -6.65 1.49 -2.06
N GLU A 298 -6.82 2.56 -2.85
CA GLU A 298 -6.01 3.79 -2.80
C GLU A 298 -6.86 5.03 -3.07
N ALA A 299 -7.80 5.30 -2.16
CA ALA A 299 -8.83 6.32 -2.32
C ALA A 299 -8.30 7.75 -2.52
N HIS A 300 -7.04 8.04 -2.12
CA HIS A 300 -6.42 9.35 -2.33
C HIS A 300 -6.19 9.70 -3.81
N HIS A 301 -6.32 8.75 -4.73
CA HIS A 301 -6.32 9.02 -6.16
C HIS A 301 -7.70 9.37 -6.72
N CYS A 302 -8.76 9.33 -5.91
CA CYS A 302 -10.12 9.53 -6.39
C CYS A 302 -10.81 10.61 -5.55
N TYR A 303 -10.70 11.86 -5.96
CA TYR A 303 -11.38 13.01 -5.36
C TYR A 303 -11.60 14.11 -6.39
N ARG A 304 -12.56 15.00 -6.14
CA ARG A 304 -12.74 16.20 -6.94
C ARG A 304 -11.95 17.36 -6.34
N ARG A 305 -11.20 18.09 -7.17
CA ARG A 305 -10.50 19.31 -6.76
C ARG A 305 -11.50 20.36 -6.27
N LYS A 306 -11.20 21.06 -5.17
CA LYS A 306 -11.98 22.22 -4.69
C LYS A 306 -11.62 23.44 -5.56
N PRO A 307 -12.56 23.99 -6.38
CA PRO A 307 -12.25 25.08 -7.32
C PRO A 307 -11.74 26.33 -6.61
N ASP A 308 -12.47 26.76 -5.58
CA ASP A 308 -12.17 27.93 -4.72
C ASP A 308 -11.33 27.57 -3.49
N GLY A 309 -10.51 26.52 -3.64
CA GLY A 309 -9.68 25.97 -2.58
C GLY A 309 -8.41 26.78 -2.29
N GLU A 310 -7.65 26.30 -1.30
CA GLU A 310 -6.39 26.91 -0.88
C GLU A 310 -5.39 27.03 -2.04
N LYS A 311 -4.86 28.24 -2.26
CA LYS A 311 -3.80 28.48 -3.26
C LYS A 311 -2.42 28.34 -2.61
N VAL A 312 -1.80 27.19 -2.79
CA VAL A 312 -0.47 26.90 -2.23
C VAL A 312 0.64 27.23 -3.25
N ARG A 313 1.74 27.84 -2.79
CA ARG A 313 2.95 28.04 -3.61
C ARG A 313 3.65 26.69 -3.78
N LEU A 314 3.81 26.25 -5.02
CA LEU A 314 4.49 25.00 -5.38
C LEU A 314 5.79 25.33 -6.14
N SER A 315 6.84 24.55 -5.89
CA SER A 315 8.01 24.51 -6.78
C SER A 315 7.61 23.98 -8.16
N ARG A 316 8.53 24.09 -9.14
CA ARG A 316 8.26 23.64 -10.51
C ARG A 316 7.92 22.15 -10.59
N ASP A 317 8.64 21.32 -9.85
CA ASP A 317 8.45 19.87 -9.85
C ASP A 317 7.16 19.50 -9.11
N GLU A 318 6.91 20.09 -7.93
CA GLU A 318 5.66 19.90 -7.18
C GLU A 318 4.43 20.33 -8.00
N ARG A 319 4.53 21.41 -8.78
CA ARG A 319 3.44 21.87 -9.64
C ARG A 319 3.15 20.89 -10.77
N ARG A 320 4.21 20.28 -11.34
CA ARG A 320 4.05 19.25 -12.38
C ARG A 320 3.41 17.99 -11.81
N GLU A 321 3.86 17.53 -10.65
CA GLU A 321 3.27 16.38 -9.96
C GLU A 321 1.81 16.63 -9.57
N ALA A 322 1.50 17.78 -8.96
CA ALA A 322 0.14 18.13 -8.58
C ALA A 322 -0.81 18.18 -9.77
N LYS A 323 -0.37 18.73 -10.91
CA LYS A 323 -1.16 18.75 -12.15
C LYS A 323 -1.42 17.35 -12.69
N ALA A 324 -0.42 16.46 -12.65
CA ALA A 324 -0.59 15.08 -13.10
C ALA A 324 -1.60 14.33 -12.22
N ARG A 325 -1.45 14.42 -10.89
CA ARG A 325 -2.38 13.80 -9.93
C ARG A 325 -3.82 14.32 -10.06
N ASP A 326 -3.97 15.63 -10.31
CA ASP A 326 -5.28 16.24 -10.52
C ASP A 326 -5.99 15.68 -11.76
N GLU A 327 -5.25 15.49 -12.86
CA GLU A 327 -5.80 14.90 -14.08
C GLU A 327 -6.16 13.42 -13.88
N GLU A 328 -5.31 12.65 -13.21
CA GLU A 328 -5.60 11.25 -12.87
C GLU A 328 -6.85 11.12 -11.98
N ALA A 329 -6.94 11.96 -10.94
CA ALA A 329 -8.08 11.98 -10.04
C ALA A 329 -9.37 12.37 -10.76
N ARG A 330 -9.28 13.32 -11.70
CA ARG A 330 -10.38 13.72 -12.57
C ARG A 330 -10.87 12.57 -13.44
N VAL A 331 -9.96 11.85 -14.11
CA VAL A 331 -10.32 10.67 -14.94
C VAL A 331 -11.01 9.60 -14.09
N TRP A 332 -10.49 9.32 -12.90
CA TRP A 332 -11.07 8.32 -12.01
C TRP A 332 -12.48 8.71 -11.54
N ILE A 333 -12.63 9.89 -10.93
CA ILE A 333 -13.92 10.31 -10.36
C ILE A 333 -15.00 10.46 -11.44
N SER A 334 -14.67 11.04 -12.60
CA SER A 334 -15.61 11.16 -13.73
C SER A 334 -15.97 9.80 -14.34
N GLY A 335 -15.06 8.82 -14.30
CA GLY A 335 -15.37 7.44 -14.65
C GLY A 335 -16.43 6.84 -13.74
N LEU A 336 -16.32 7.03 -12.42
CA LEU A 336 -17.31 6.54 -11.46
C LEU A 336 -18.66 7.25 -11.58
N GLU A 337 -18.67 8.54 -11.90
CA GLU A 337 -19.88 9.31 -12.20
C GLU A 337 -20.59 8.75 -13.44
N ALA A 338 -19.85 8.48 -14.53
CA ALA A 338 -20.41 7.84 -15.72
C ALA A 338 -20.98 6.45 -15.41
N VAL A 339 -20.32 5.67 -14.55
CA VAL A 339 -20.83 4.37 -14.08
C VAL A 339 -22.12 4.53 -13.26
N LYS A 340 -22.17 5.51 -12.36
CA LYS A 340 -23.37 5.83 -11.57
C LYS A 340 -24.55 6.17 -12.48
N GLU A 341 -24.35 6.99 -13.50
CA GLU A 341 -25.38 7.38 -14.45
C GLU A 341 -25.83 6.21 -15.34
N LYS A 342 -24.90 5.38 -15.81
CA LYS A 342 -25.20 4.33 -16.81
C LYS A 342 -25.74 3.03 -16.23
N ILE A 343 -25.14 2.54 -15.13
CA ILE A 343 -25.43 1.22 -14.54
C ILE A 343 -26.13 1.37 -13.18
N GLY A 344 -25.84 2.46 -12.47
CA GLY A 344 -26.24 2.66 -11.08
C GLY A 344 -25.17 2.16 -10.13
N LEU A 345 -24.57 3.10 -9.38
CA LEU A 345 -23.64 2.85 -8.29
C LEU A 345 -24.35 3.07 -6.97
N LYS A 346 -24.28 2.08 -6.08
CA LYS A 346 -24.96 2.08 -4.79
C LYS A 346 -24.13 2.78 -3.71
N VAL A 347 -22.92 2.29 -3.52
CA VAL A 347 -21.95 2.79 -2.56
C VAL A 347 -20.55 2.52 -3.12
N ALA A 348 -19.63 3.45 -2.87
CA ALA A 348 -18.20 3.23 -3.05
C ALA A 348 -17.55 3.07 -1.67
N TYR A 349 -16.96 1.91 -1.42
CA TYR A 349 -16.15 1.67 -0.23
C TYR A 349 -14.69 1.95 -0.55
N ASP A 350 -14.14 2.93 0.16
CA ASP A 350 -12.75 3.34 0.07
C ASP A 350 -11.98 2.69 1.22
N LEU A 351 -11.10 1.72 0.94
CA LEU A 351 -10.20 1.14 1.92
C LEU A 351 -8.81 1.70 1.65
N SER A 352 -8.28 2.52 2.55
CA SER A 352 -7.04 3.25 2.29
C SER A 352 -6.25 3.48 3.56
N ALA A 353 -4.92 3.45 3.47
CA ALA A 353 -4.07 3.89 4.58
C ALA A 353 -4.08 5.41 4.70
N THR A 354 -4.22 6.09 3.57
CA THR A 354 -4.10 7.53 3.46
C THR A 354 -5.34 8.15 2.79
N PRO A 355 -6.56 8.03 3.34
CA PRO A 355 -7.75 8.69 2.78
C PRO A 355 -7.76 10.19 3.12
N PHE A 356 -6.78 10.92 2.58
CA PHE A 356 -6.54 12.32 2.82
C PHE A 356 -6.50 13.11 1.52
N PHE A 357 -6.85 14.38 1.60
CA PHE A 357 -6.62 15.31 0.50
C PHE A 357 -5.13 15.63 0.36
N LEU A 358 -4.63 15.55 -0.87
CA LEU A 358 -3.23 15.83 -1.21
C LEU A 358 -3.02 17.33 -1.45
N ARG A 359 -1.77 17.81 -1.32
CA ARG A 359 -1.39 19.17 -1.73
C ARG A 359 -1.84 19.47 -3.16
N GLY A 360 -2.44 20.64 -3.36
CA GLY A 360 -2.92 21.09 -4.67
C GLY A 360 -4.34 20.63 -5.03
N SER A 361 -4.96 19.79 -4.20
CA SER A 361 -6.38 19.39 -4.33
C SER A 361 -7.37 20.53 -4.06
N GLY A 362 -6.90 21.67 -3.53
CA GLY A 362 -7.74 22.78 -3.08
C GLY A 362 -8.31 22.60 -1.67
N TYR A 363 -8.14 21.42 -1.06
CA TYR A 363 -8.36 21.23 0.37
C TYR A 363 -7.04 21.40 1.14
N PRO A 364 -7.09 21.74 2.44
CA PRO A 364 -5.90 21.72 3.28
C PRO A 364 -5.30 20.31 3.27
N GLU A 365 -4.01 20.23 2.99
CA GLU A 365 -3.30 18.95 2.88
C GLU A 365 -3.33 18.19 4.21
N GLY A 366 -3.48 16.86 4.15
CA GLY A 366 -3.56 16.04 5.37
C GLY A 366 -4.95 16.04 6.02
N THR A 367 -5.90 16.79 5.47
CA THR A 367 -7.31 16.70 5.90
C THR A 367 -7.86 15.33 5.49
N LEU A 368 -8.37 14.59 6.47
CA LEU A 368 -9.04 13.32 6.27
C LEU A 368 -10.29 13.51 5.41
N PHE A 369 -10.60 12.55 4.55
CA PHE A 369 -11.84 12.59 3.79
C PHE A 369 -13.05 12.64 4.75
N PRO A 370 -14.02 13.55 4.51
CA PRO A 370 -15.14 13.73 5.42
C PRO A 370 -16.14 12.55 5.42
N TRP A 371 -15.94 11.56 4.53
CA TRP A 371 -16.71 10.32 4.50
C TRP A 371 -15.99 9.11 5.15
N VAL A 372 -14.91 9.34 5.91
CA VAL A 372 -14.29 8.29 6.74
C VAL A 372 -15.19 7.97 7.94
N VAL A 373 -15.53 6.69 8.12
CA VAL A 373 -16.39 6.19 9.22
C VAL A 373 -15.64 5.33 10.23
N SER A 374 -14.47 4.82 9.85
CA SER A 374 -13.60 4.04 10.72
C SER A 374 -12.15 4.42 10.46
N ASP A 375 -11.35 4.40 11.52
CA ASP A 375 -9.94 4.75 11.51
C ASP A 375 -9.17 3.66 12.25
N PHE A 376 -8.07 3.20 11.69
CA PHE A 376 -7.08 2.38 12.38
C PHE A 376 -5.73 2.88 11.89
N SER A 377 -5.11 3.72 12.72
CA SER A 377 -3.94 4.49 12.33
C SER A 377 -2.70 3.60 12.24
N LEU A 378 -1.64 4.13 11.64
CA LEU A 378 -0.37 3.44 11.60
C LEU A 378 0.24 3.26 13.00
N ILE A 379 0.00 4.20 13.92
CA ILE A 379 0.42 4.06 15.32
C ILE A 379 -0.33 2.91 16.00
N ASP A 380 -1.66 2.82 15.81
CA ASP A 380 -2.44 1.69 16.34
C ASP A 380 -1.89 0.35 15.82
N ALA A 381 -1.52 0.28 14.53
CA ALA A 381 -0.94 -0.92 13.95
C ALA A 381 0.44 -1.27 14.51
N ILE A 382 1.29 -0.27 14.80
CA ILE A 382 2.59 -0.46 15.46
C ILE A 382 2.38 -0.96 16.89
N GLU A 383 1.49 -0.31 17.65
CA GLU A 383 1.18 -0.66 19.04
C GLU A 383 0.51 -2.03 19.17
N CYS A 384 -0.16 -2.53 18.12
CA CYS A 384 -0.70 -3.89 18.03
C CYS A 384 0.27 -4.90 17.41
N GLY A 385 1.47 -4.48 16.99
CA GLY A 385 2.45 -5.35 16.34
C GLY A 385 2.07 -5.86 14.96
N ILE A 386 1.03 -5.32 14.33
CA ILE A 386 0.51 -5.72 13.00
C ILE A 386 1.51 -5.37 11.89
N VAL A 387 2.34 -4.36 12.12
CA VAL A 387 3.34 -3.85 11.17
C VAL A 387 4.74 -3.78 11.80
N LYS A 388 5.76 -3.64 10.95
CA LYS A 388 7.13 -3.34 11.38
C LYS A 388 7.21 -1.94 11.97
N VAL A 389 8.22 -1.73 12.80
CA VAL A 389 8.55 -0.45 13.43
C VAL A 389 9.62 0.25 12.60
N PRO A 390 9.32 1.39 11.96
CA PRO A 390 10.32 2.16 11.26
C PRO A 390 11.27 2.84 12.25
N ARG A 391 12.57 2.60 12.11
CA ARG A 391 13.64 3.25 12.87
C ARG A 391 14.31 4.30 12.00
N VAL A 392 14.49 5.49 12.58
CA VAL A 392 15.18 6.61 11.96
C VAL A 392 16.46 6.90 12.73
N PRO A 393 17.52 7.43 12.09
CA PRO A 393 18.70 7.90 12.77
C PRO A 393 18.33 8.79 13.97
N VAL A 394 18.81 8.39 15.14
CA VAL A 394 18.62 9.17 16.38
C VAL A 394 19.82 10.06 16.65
N ASP A 395 21.05 9.63 16.37
CA ASP A 395 22.27 10.39 16.65
C ASP A 395 23.23 10.29 15.43
N ASP A 396 23.98 11.34 15.12
CA ASP A 396 25.09 11.36 14.16
C ASP A 396 26.26 12.22 14.67
N ASP A 397 27.50 11.90 14.27
CA ASP A 397 28.71 12.60 14.74
C ASP A 397 28.81 14.05 14.20
N ALA A 398 27.98 14.40 13.22
CA ALA A 398 27.91 15.71 12.59
C ALA A 398 26.68 16.49 13.09
N MET A 399 26.64 16.85 14.37
CA MET A 399 25.55 17.68 14.92
C MET A 399 25.55 19.10 14.33
N VAL A 400 24.91 19.29 13.18
CA VAL A 400 24.55 20.59 12.62
C VAL A 400 23.02 20.67 12.51
N GLY A 401 22.36 21.14 13.56
CA GLY A 401 20.92 21.42 13.61
C GLY A 401 20.11 20.59 14.61
N ASP A 402 18.78 20.78 14.60
CA ASP A 402 17.84 20.16 15.56
C ASP A 402 17.54 18.67 15.28
N TYR A 403 17.99 18.13 14.15
CA TYR A 403 17.78 16.74 13.71
C TYR A 403 19.07 16.11 13.18
N PRO A 404 19.27 14.78 13.33
CA PRO A 404 20.41 14.09 12.72
C PRO A 404 20.42 14.27 11.20
N THR A 405 21.59 14.52 10.61
CA THR A 405 21.80 14.81 9.19
C THR A 405 21.17 13.73 8.30
N TYR A 406 21.35 12.46 8.65
CA TYR A 406 20.80 11.33 7.88
C TYR A 406 19.28 11.19 8.00
N ARG A 407 18.66 11.73 9.04
CA ARG A 407 17.19 11.78 9.16
C ARG A 407 16.59 12.82 8.21
N HIS A 408 17.28 13.95 8.04
CA HIS A 408 16.83 15.05 7.19
C HIS A 408 17.79 15.29 6.03
N LEU A 409 18.06 14.23 5.26
CA LEU A 409 19.13 14.23 4.24
C LEU A 409 18.87 15.21 3.09
N TRP A 410 17.62 15.34 2.63
CA TRP A 410 17.28 16.04 1.38
C TRP A 410 17.82 17.47 1.27
N PRO A 411 17.64 18.37 2.26
CA PRO A 411 18.16 19.74 2.17
C PRO A 411 19.69 19.83 2.08
N HIS A 412 20.40 18.79 2.50
CA HIS A 412 21.86 18.75 2.46
C HIS A 412 22.42 18.20 1.14
N ILE A 413 21.58 17.62 0.28
CA ILE A 413 22.02 17.00 -0.98
C ILE A 413 21.35 17.62 -2.22
N ARG A 414 20.19 18.28 -2.08
CA ARG A 414 19.36 18.71 -3.22
C ARG A 414 20.06 19.62 -4.23
N ASP A 415 20.99 20.44 -3.76
CA ASP A 415 21.65 21.47 -4.57
C ASP A 415 22.82 20.88 -5.37
N ASP A 416 23.36 19.75 -4.92
CA ASP A 416 24.43 18.98 -5.59
C ASP A 416 23.87 17.89 -6.53
N LEU A 417 22.55 17.69 -6.53
CA LEU A 417 21.90 16.65 -7.36
C LEU A 417 21.54 17.15 -8.77
N PRO A 418 21.61 16.27 -9.78
CA PRO A 418 21.17 16.56 -11.14
C PRO A 418 19.72 17.08 -11.21
N ARG A 419 19.54 18.22 -11.89
CA ARG A 419 18.22 18.81 -12.18
C ARG A 419 17.68 18.33 -13.52
N LYS A 420 16.35 18.28 -13.67
CA LYS A 420 15.67 17.95 -14.94
C LYS A 420 15.45 19.23 -15.77
N GLY A 421 16.18 19.39 -16.87
CA GLY A 421 16.02 20.48 -17.83
C GLY A 421 15.25 20.07 -19.09
N ARG A 422 14.76 21.04 -19.89
CA ARG A 422 14.15 20.78 -21.22
C ARG A 422 15.17 20.32 -22.28
N LYS A 423 16.47 20.37 -21.94
CA LYS A 423 17.64 20.00 -22.75
C LYS A 423 18.74 19.32 -21.89
N THR A 424 18.39 18.62 -20.81
CA THR A 424 19.41 17.91 -20.04
C THR A 424 19.71 16.59 -20.73
N GLU A 425 20.92 16.48 -21.26
CA GLU A 425 21.53 15.25 -21.77
C GLU A 425 21.48 14.14 -20.71
N ALA A 426 21.48 12.89 -21.15
CA ALA A 426 21.68 11.76 -20.25
C ALA A 426 23.01 11.97 -19.49
N ILE A 427 23.04 11.62 -18.21
CA ILE A 427 24.31 11.64 -17.47
C ILE A 427 25.15 10.51 -18.06
N SER A 428 26.15 10.87 -18.87
CA SER A 428 27.16 9.95 -19.39
C SER A 428 28.42 10.04 -18.53
N GLY A 429 29.11 8.90 -18.37
CA GLY A 429 30.34 8.80 -17.60
C GLY A 429 30.17 8.28 -16.16
N GLU A 430 31.25 8.39 -15.39
CA GLU A 430 31.37 7.79 -14.06
C GLU A 430 30.30 8.33 -13.07
N PRO A 431 29.53 7.44 -12.40
CA PRO A 431 28.49 7.86 -11.48
C PRO A 431 29.11 8.43 -10.20
N LYS A 432 28.96 9.74 -9.98
CA LYS A 432 29.46 10.44 -8.79
C LYS A 432 28.32 10.92 -7.91
N LEU A 433 28.24 10.35 -6.71
CA LEU A 433 27.28 10.78 -5.69
C LEU A 433 27.82 11.97 -4.88
N PRO A 434 26.96 12.93 -4.47
CA PRO A 434 27.35 13.92 -3.48
C PRO A 434 27.87 13.26 -2.20
N ALA A 435 28.94 13.79 -1.61
CA ALA A 435 29.64 13.15 -0.48
C ALA A 435 28.71 12.80 0.69
N LYS A 436 27.75 13.67 1.02
CA LYS A 436 26.77 13.41 2.08
C LYS A 436 25.79 12.29 1.74
N LEU A 437 25.35 12.22 0.47
CA LEU A 437 24.49 11.13 -0.01
C LEU A 437 25.24 9.80 0.02
N GLN A 438 26.48 9.79 -0.46
CA GLN A 438 27.34 8.62 -0.42
C GLN A 438 27.57 8.14 1.02
N SER A 439 27.90 9.06 1.94
CA SER A 439 28.09 8.75 3.36
C SER A 439 26.84 8.14 4.00
N ALA A 440 25.65 8.70 3.75
CA ALA A 440 24.38 8.16 4.22
C ALA A 440 24.07 6.78 3.63
N LEU A 441 24.31 6.59 2.33
CA LEU A 441 24.11 5.32 1.61
C LEU A 441 25.02 4.23 2.19
N HIS A 442 26.31 4.50 2.34
CA HIS A 442 27.29 3.55 2.89
C HIS A 442 27.00 3.22 4.36
N SER A 443 26.60 4.20 5.17
CA SER A 443 26.18 3.95 6.56
C SER A 443 24.99 2.98 6.64
N LEU A 444 23.95 3.22 5.82
CA LEU A 444 22.77 2.36 5.79
C LEU A 444 23.08 0.98 5.17
N TYR A 445 23.94 0.93 4.15
CA TYR A 445 24.42 -0.32 3.55
C TYR A 445 25.21 -1.18 4.53
N ASN A 446 26.07 -0.59 5.36
CA ASN A 446 26.84 -1.33 6.36
C ASN A 446 25.93 -1.98 7.42
N ASN A 447 24.79 -1.37 7.75
CA ASN A 447 23.76 -2.00 8.57
C ASN A 447 23.10 -3.18 7.82
N TYR A 448 22.70 -2.93 6.56
CA TYR A 448 22.13 -3.96 5.70
C TYR A 448 23.04 -5.18 5.55
N GLN A 449 24.34 -4.96 5.35
CA GLN A 449 25.33 -6.04 5.21
C GLN A 449 25.33 -6.96 6.43
N LYS A 450 25.36 -6.40 7.65
CA LYS A 450 25.26 -7.19 8.88
C LYS A 450 23.96 -7.99 8.94
N TYR A 451 22.86 -7.39 8.53
CA TYR A 451 21.55 -8.04 8.50
C TYR A 451 21.51 -9.18 7.46
N HIS A 452 22.11 -8.97 6.29
CA HIS A 452 22.21 -9.94 5.22
C HIS A 452 23.10 -11.12 5.62
N GLU A 453 24.27 -10.87 6.20
CA GLU A 453 25.17 -11.90 6.72
C GLU A 453 24.47 -12.78 7.78
N GLN A 454 23.70 -12.17 8.68
CA GLN A 454 22.93 -12.92 9.67
C GLN A 454 21.76 -13.71 9.04
N TRP A 455 21.16 -13.19 7.97
CA TRP A 455 20.15 -13.92 7.19
C TRP A 455 20.79 -15.12 6.46
N GLU A 456 21.94 -14.95 5.81
CA GLU A 456 22.68 -16.03 5.11
C GLU A 456 23.15 -17.12 6.07
N ALA A 457 23.64 -16.74 7.26
CA ALA A 457 24.09 -17.67 8.28
C ALA A 457 22.94 -18.45 8.93
N ASN A 458 21.70 -17.95 8.85
CA ASN A 458 20.54 -18.59 9.45
C ASN A 458 19.95 -19.65 8.50
N GLU A 459 20.24 -20.93 8.75
CA GLU A 459 19.69 -22.04 7.94
C GLU A 459 18.16 -22.07 7.90
N ALA A 460 17.48 -21.61 8.96
CA ALA A 460 16.03 -21.50 9.00
C ALA A 460 15.49 -20.34 8.15
N ALA A 461 16.35 -19.37 7.78
CA ALA A 461 16.01 -18.24 6.93
C ALA A 461 16.27 -18.52 5.43
N ARG A 462 16.86 -19.66 5.04
CA ARG A 462 17.07 -20.02 3.63
C ARG A 462 15.77 -20.18 2.83
N ASP A 463 14.66 -20.46 3.51
CA ASP A 463 13.31 -20.52 2.92
C ASP A 463 12.65 -19.13 2.79
N VAL A 464 13.30 -18.08 3.32
CA VAL A 464 12.85 -16.68 3.25
C VAL A 464 13.73 -15.95 2.23
N PRO A 465 13.16 -15.18 1.29
CA PRO A 465 13.95 -14.45 0.30
C PRO A 465 14.85 -13.41 0.97
N PRO A 466 15.92 -12.96 0.29
CA PRO A 466 16.86 -12.02 0.87
C PRO A 466 16.18 -10.72 1.34
N PRO A 467 16.74 -10.05 2.37
CA PRO A 467 16.28 -8.74 2.78
C PRO A 467 16.40 -7.74 1.63
N VAL A 468 15.42 -6.85 1.49
CA VAL A 468 15.38 -5.87 0.39
C VAL A 468 15.66 -4.45 0.88
N PHE A 469 16.50 -3.74 0.12
CA PHE A 469 16.85 -2.34 0.28
C PHE A 469 16.13 -1.49 -0.77
N ILE A 470 15.53 -0.38 -0.37
CA ILE A 470 14.81 0.51 -1.28
C ILE A 470 15.46 1.89 -1.32
N ILE A 471 15.58 2.45 -2.51
CA ILE A 471 15.99 3.83 -2.74
C ILE A 471 14.90 4.56 -3.51
N VAL A 472 14.45 5.70 -2.99
CA VAL A 472 13.39 6.52 -3.58
C VAL A 472 13.93 7.89 -3.98
N CYS A 473 14.14 8.10 -5.28
CA CYS A 473 14.73 9.29 -5.85
C CYS A 473 13.68 10.31 -6.29
N ASN A 474 14.06 11.59 -6.38
CA ASN A 474 13.17 12.67 -6.81
C ASN A 474 12.90 12.71 -8.31
N ASN A 475 13.81 12.18 -9.14
CA ASN A 475 13.68 12.21 -10.58
C ASN A 475 14.50 11.08 -11.24
N THR A 476 14.26 10.92 -12.55
CA THR A 476 14.82 9.88 -13.42
C THR A 476 16.35 9.95 -13.58
N ASN A 477 16.94 11.15 -13.51
CA ASN A 477 18.40 11.30 -13.63
C ASN A 477 19.09 10.89 -12.33
N VAL A 478 18.52 11.27 -11.18
CA VAL A 478 19.03 10.88 -9.87
C VAL A 478 18.86 9.37 -9.63
N SER A 479 17.74 8.78 -10.03
CA SER A 479 17.56 7.32 -9.94
C SER A 479 18.55 6.57 -10.83
N LYS A 480 18.83 7.05 -12.05
CA LYS A 480 19.83 6.45 -12.93
C LYS A 480 21.24 6.55 -12.35
N MET A 481 21.66 7.74 -11.87
CA MET A 481 22.93 7.92 -11.18
C MET A 481 23.09 6.98 -9.97
N MET A 482 22.04 6.86 -9.13
CA MET A 482 22.04 5.94 -8.00
C MET A 482 22.12 4.49 -8.44
N TYR A 483 21.36 4.10 -9.47
CA TYR A 483 21.41 2.75 -10.03
C TYR A 483 22.80 2.41 -10.55
N ASP A 484 23.41 3.29 -11.36
CA ASP A 484 24.74 3.06 -11.94
C ASP A 484 25.83 2.96 -10.86
N TYR A 485 25.75 3.78 -9.81
CA TYR A 485 26.66 3.70 -8.66
C TYR A 485 26.56 2.36 -7.92
N ILE A 486 25.36 1.76 -7.84
CA ILE A 486 25.06 0.60 -6.98
C ILE A 486 25.13 -0.72 -7.76
N ALA A 487 24.48 -0.78 -8.91
CA ALA A 487 24.44 -1.94 -9.78
C ALA A 487 25.76 -2.10 -10.54
N GLY A 488 26.43 -1.00 -10.89
CA GLY A 488 27.50 -0.98 -11.87
C GLY A 488 27.05 -0.30 -13.16
N TRP A 489 28.00 -0.05 -14.06
CA TRP A 489 27.78 0.72 -15.28
C TRP A 489 28.81 0.32 -16.34
N ASP A 490 28.52 0.62 -17.61
CA ASP A 490 29.44 0.38 -18.72
C ASP A 490 30.34 1.60 -18.94
N LYS A 491 31.66 1.41 -18.82
CA LYS A 491 32.65 2.44 -19.11
C LYS A 491 33.08 2.37 -20.56
N GLU A 492 32.85 3.44 -21.31
CA GLU A 492 33.39 3.62 -22.68
C GLU A 492 34.92 3.78 -22.64
N LEU A 493 35.60 3.08 -23.54
CA LEU A 493 37.04 3.19 -23.84
C LEU A 493 37.22 3.88 -25.19
N ASP A 494 38.45 4.25 -25.53
CA ASP A 494 38.79 5.10 -26.69
C ASP A 494 38.45 4.50 -28.09
N ASP A 495 37.97 3.23 -28.15
CA ASP A 495 37.70 2.49 -29.40
C ASP A 495 36.24 1.97 -29.53
N ASP A 496 35.22 2.67 -29.01
CA ASP A 496 33.79 2.22 -29.00
C ASP A 496 33.55 0.89 -28.24
N HIS A 497 34.55 0.42 -27.49
CA HIS A 497 34.44 -0.74 -26.61
C HIS A 497 34.00 -0.30 -25.21
N THR A 498 33.10 -1.08 -24.59
CA THR A 498 32.68 -0.86 -23.21
C THR A 498 33.19 -1.96 -22.28
N VAL A 499 33.52 -1.58 -21.05
CA VAL A 499 33.88 -2.53 -19.98
C VAL A 499 32.92 -2.35 -18.80
N PRO A 500 32.30 -3.43 -18.29
CA PRO A 500 31.46 -3.36 -17.10
C PRO A 500 32.30 -2.99 -15.88
N VAL A 501 31.93 -1.91 -15.20
CA VAL A 501 32.51 -1.48 -13.94
C VAL A 501 31.60 -1.93 -12.80
N PRO A 502 32.11 -2.67 -11.80
CA PRO A 502 31.34 -3.05 -10.64
C PRO A 502 30.80 -1.86 -9.86
N GLY A 503 29.60 -2.06 -9.31
CA GLY A 503 28.97 -1.09 -8.42
C GLY A 503 29.75 -0.96 -7.12
N ALA A 504 29.64 0.19 -6.46
CA ALA A 504 30.39 0.51 -5.25
C ALA A 504 29.94 -0.29 -4.01
N LEU A 505 28.80 -0.99 -4.09
CA LEU A 505 28.20 -1.77 -3.00
C LEU A 505 28.17 -3.26 -3.40
N PRO A 506 29.12 -4.09 -2.95
CA PRO A 506 29.35 -5.44 -3.48
C PRO A 506 28.11 -6.36 -3.51
N ILE A 507 27.29 -6.39 -2.45
CA ILE A 507 26.10 -7.26 -2.38
C ILE A 507 25.06 -6.87 -3.44
N PHE A 508 25.03 -5.59 -3.82
CA PHE A 508 24.06 -5.02 -4.75
C PHE A 508 24.56 -4.92 -6.19
N SER A 509 25.85 -5.16 -6.42
CA SER A 509 26.39 -5.06 -7.78
C SER A 509 25.80 -6.13 -8.68
N ASN A 510 25.46 -5.71 -9.89
CA ASN A 510 25.08 -6.54 -11.01
C ASN A 510 26.29 -6.90 -11.89
N VAL A 511 27.52 -6.63 -11.45
CA VAL A 511 28.74 -7.02 -12.18
C VAL A 511 29.57 -7.91 -11.27
N GLN A 512 29.91 -9.09 -11.77
CA GLN A 512 30.76 -10.07 -11.10
C GLN A 512 31.77 -10.61 -12.12
N ASP A 513 33.03 -10.72 -11.71
CA ASP A 513 34.13 -11.21 -12.56
C ASP A 513 34.21 -10.49 -13.93
N GLY A 514 33.97 -9.18 -13.93
CA GLY A 514 34.01 -8.33 -15.12
C GLY A 514 32.84 -8.50 -16.10
N ARG A 515 31.75 -9.17 -15.69
CA ARG A 515 30.56 -9.40 -16.53
C ARG A 515 29.28 -9.04 -15.79
N TRP A 516 28.28 -8.59 -16.54
CA TRP A 516 26.94 -8.41 -16.01
C TRP A 516 26.37 -9.76 -15.56
N VAL A 517 25.88 -9.82 -14.31
CA VAL A 517 25.21 -10.99 -13.77
C VAL A 517 23.91 -11.22 -14.54
N ALA A 518 23.62 -12.49 -14.79
CA ALA A 518 22.40 -12.82 -15.53
C ALA A 518 21.13 -12.65 -14.68
N ARG A 519 21.21 -12.66 -13.35
CA ARG A 519 20.10 -12.34 -12.44
C ARG A 519 20.48 -11.10 -11.62
N PRO A 520 19.85 -9.94 -11.86
CA PRO A 520 20.24 -8.70 -11.21
C PRO A 520 19.96 -8.74 -9.71
N ASN A 521 20.95 -8.31 -8.91
CA ASN A 521 20.79 -7.99 -7.50
C ASN A 521 20.09 -6.64 -7.31
N THR A 522 20.29 -5.70 -8.24
CA THR A 522 19.69 -4.36 -8.21
C THR A 522 18.85 -4.10 -9.45
N ILE A 523 17.66 -3.51 -9.29
CA ILE A 523 16.80 -3.09 -10.41
C ILE A 523 16.48 -1.59 -10.33
N LEU A 524 16.29 -0.98 -11.50
CA LEU A 524 15.80 0.40 -11.64
C LEU A 524 14.33 0.37 -12.05
N ILE A 525 13.50 1.08 -11.28
CA ILE A 525 12.09 1.29 -11.52
C ILE A 525 11.88 2.75 -11.95
N ASP A 526 11.79 2.96 -13.25
CA ASP A 526 11.30 4.20 -13.85
C ASP A 526 10.16 3.84 -14.81
N SER A 527 8.99 4.44 -14.61
CA SER A 527 7.81 4.28 -15.48
C SER A 527 8.12 4.51 -16.97
N LYS A 528 9.16 5.29 -17.29
CA LYS A 528 9.62 5.50 -18.67
C LYS A 528 10.47 4.36 -19.23
N GLN A 529 11.18 3.61 -18.40
CA GLN A 529 12.03 2.49 -18.81
C GLN A 529 11.20 1.24 -19.10
N LEU A 530 10.14 1.00 -18.32
CA LEU A 530 9.18 -0.07 -18.61
C LEU A 530 8.47 0.14 -19.95
N GLU A 531 8.20 1.40 -20.31
CA GLU A 531 7.62 1.77 -21.60
C GLU A 531 8.63 1.81 -22.75
N SER A 532 9.94 1.91 -22.48
CA SER A 532 10.98 2.03 -23.52
C SER A 532 11.39 0.71 -24.15
N GLY A 533 10.95 -0.42 -23.59
CA GLY A 533 11.15 -1.74 -24.19
C GLY A 533 12.62 -2.19 -24.24
N GLU A 534 13.48 -1.71 -23.34
CA GLU A 534 14.85 -2.21 -23.22
C GLU A 534 14.81 -3.73 -22.94
N ALA A 535 15.39 -4.51 -23.85
CA ALA A 535 15.25 -5.96 -23.88
C ALA A 535 15.95 -6.62 -22.69
N MET A 536 15.33 -7.65 -22.09
CA MET A 536 16.04 -8.51 -21.14
C MET A 536 17.10 -9.35 -21.88
N SER A 537 18.28 -9.49 -21.28
CA SER A 537 19.38 -10.23 -21.88
C SER A 537 18.99 -11.69 -22.16
N ARG A 538 19.53 -12.27 -23.25
CA ARG A 538 19.30 -13.69 -23.58
C ARG A 538 19.79 -14.62 -22.47
N ASP A 539 20.87 -14.23 -21.79
CA ASP A 539 21.43 -15.00 -20.67
C ASP A 539 20.53 -14.99 -19.43
N PHE A 540 19.87 -13.85 -19.13
CA PHE A 540 18.83 -13.80 -18.09
C PHE A 540 17.74 -14.84 -18.40
N LYS A 541 17.20 -14.83 -19.63
CA LYS A 541 16.11 -15.73 -20.02
C LYS A 541 16.51 -17.20 -19.94
N LYS A 542 17.77 -17.52 -20.26
CA LYS A 542 18.32 -18.88 -20.16
C LYS A 542 18.45 -19.33 -18.71
N ILE A 543 18.97 -18.48 -17.83
CA ILE A 543 19.21 -18.80 -16.41
C ILE A 543 17.93 -18.79 -15.59
N ALA A 544 16.94 -17.96 -15.95
CA ALA A 544 15.61 -17.91 -15.35
C ALA A 544 14.58 -18.80 -16.07
N ALA A 545 15.02 -19.73 -16.93
CA ALA A 545 14.12 -20.51 -17.78
C ALA A 545 13.07 -21.30 -16.98
N ARG A 546 13.43 -21.82 -15.80
CA ARG A 546 12.51 -22.52 -14.90
C ARG A 546 11.43 -21.57 -14.38
N GLU A 547 11.84 -20.44 -13.81
CA GLU A 547 10.93 -19.43 -13.26
C GLU A 547 10.06 -18.78 -14.34
N ILE A 548 10.58 -18.58 -15.55
CA ILE A 548 9.80 -18.11 -16.71
C ILE A 548 8.77 -19.17 -17.11
N THR A 549 9.14 -20.45 -17.10
CA THR A 549 8.22 -21.55 -17.42
C THR A 549 7.11 -21.64 -16.38
N GLU A 550 7.45 -21.53 -15.10
CA GLU A 550 6.50 -21.48 -13.99
C GLU A 550 5.57 -20.25 -14.11
N PHE A 551 6.12 -19.08 -14.41
CA PHE A 551 5.33 -17.88 -14.66
C PHE A 551 4.38 -18.06 -15.85
N LYS A 552 4.84 -18.64 -16.97
CA LYS A 552 3.99 -18.95 -18.13
C LYS A 552 2.88 -19.95 -17.75
N ALA A 553 3.19 -20.98 -16.97
CA ALA A 553 2.19 -21.94 -16.50
C ALA A 553 1.14 -21.26 -15.60
N GLU A 554 1.57 -20.43 -14.65
CA GLU A 554 0.67 -19.64 -13.82
C GLU A 554 -0.14 -18.65 -14.65
N TYR A 555 0.47 -18.02 -15.66
CA TYR A 555 -0.22 -17.10 -16.55
C TYR A 555 -1.33 -17.80 -17.32
N ARG A 556 -1.09 -19.01 -17.87
CA ARG A 556 -2.13 -19.82 -18.53
C ARG A 556 -3.25 -20.21 -17.58
N ALA A 557 -2.91 -20.62 -16.35
CA ALA A 557 -3.91 -20.95 -15.33
C ALA A 557 -4.75 -19.72 -14.91
N ARG A 558 -4.11 -18.56 -14.79
CA ARG A 558 -4.75 -17.29 -14.41
C ARG A 558 -5.55 -16.67 -15.56
N PHE A 559 -5.15 -16.89 -16.82
CA PHE A 559 -5.80 -16.33 -18.00
C PHE A 559 -6.08 -17.40 -19.06
N PRO A 560 -7.11 -18.26 -18.83
CA PRO A 560 -7.51 -19.26 -19.81
C PRO A 560 -7.83 -18.60 -21.17
N GLY A 561 -7.20 -19.09 -22.24
CA GLY A 561 -7.38 -18.57 -23.60
C GLY A 561 -6.44 -17.42 -24.01
N ARG A 562 -5.53 -16.97 -23.13
CA ARG A 562 -4.41 -16.09 -23.54
C ARG A 562 -3.18 -16.91 -23.90
N ASP A 563 -2.46 -16.43 -24.91
CA ASP A 563 -1.19 -17.02 -25.32
C ASP A 563 -0.06 -16.54 -24.40
N ALA A 564 0.47 -17.44 -23.57
CA ALA A 564 1.61 -17.14 -22.70
C ALA A 564 2.92 -16.94 -23.48
N ASP A 565 2.98 -17.36 -24.74
CA ASP A 565 4.13 -17.14 -25.61
C ASP A 565 4.13 -15.76 -26.27
N SER A 566 3.02 -15.01 -26.13
CA SER A 566 2.91 -13.58 -26.48
C SER A 566 3.43 -12.61 -25.41
N LEU A 567 3.90 -13.13 -24.26
CA LEU A 567 4.46 -12.30 -23.19
C LEU A 567 5.72 -11.57 -23.66
N THR A 568 5.75 -10.27 -23.41
CA THR A 568 6.86 -9.37 -23.77
C THR A 568 7.94 -9.32 -22.69
N ASP A 569 9.10 -8.74 -23.00
CA ASP A 569 10.15 -8.48 -22.01
C ASP A 569 9.67 -7.50 -20.93
N GLU A 570 8.79 -6.58 -21.28
CA GLU A 570 8.09 -5.69 -20.35
C GLU A 570 7.22 -6.48 -19.36
N ASP A 571 6.49 -7.50 -19.83
CA ASP A 571 5.69 -8.37 -18.95
C ASP A 571 6.57 -9.17 -17.98
N LEU A 572 7.75 -9.62 -18.45
CA LEU A 572 8.70 -10.33 -17.62
C LEU A 572 9.38 -9.41 -16.59
N LEU A 573 9.74 -8.19 -16.97
CA LEU A 573 10.27 -7.17 -16.05
C LEU A 573 9.23 -6.82 -14.99
N ARG A 574 7.96 -6.67 -15.39
CA ARG A 574 6.85 -6.49 -14.45
C ARG A 574 6.72 -7.68 -13.50
N GLU A 575 6.92 -8.91 -13.98
CA GLU A 575 6.88 -10.09 -13.12
C GLU A 575 8.04 -10.13 -12.13
N VAL A 576 9.28 -9.82 -12.56
CA VAL A 576 10.43 -9.63 -11.67
C VAL A 576 10.05 -8.66 -10.56
N MET A 577 9.53 -7.49 -10.94
CA MET A 577 9.09 -6.48 -10.00
C MET A 577 7.98 -6.96 -9.07
N ASN A 578 6.95 -7.63 -9.58
CA ASN A 578 5.80 -8.10 -8.78
C ASN A 578 6.19 -9.18 -7.77
N THR A 579 7.30 -9.87 -8.01
CA THR A 579 7.74 -11.03 -7.24
C THR A 579 9.04 -10.81 -6.48
N VAL A 580 9.56 -9.58 -6.41
CA VAL A 580 10.67 -9.27 -5.50
C VAL A 580 10.24 -9.62 -4.08
N GLY A 581 11.09 -10.39 -3.37
CA GLY A 581 10.80 -10.90 -2.04
C GLY A 581 9.84 -12.09 -1.99
N GLN A 582 9.60 -12.79 -3.10
CA GLN A 582 8.82 -14.04 -3.13
C GLN A 582 9.70 -15.25 -3.47
N PRO A 583 9.67 -16.34 -2.66
CA PRO A 583 10.47 -17.54 -2.93
C PRO A 583 10.08 -18.22 -4.24
N GLY A 584 11.07 -18.72 -4.97
CA GLY A 584 10.92 -19.46 -6.22
C GLY A 584 10.49 -18.60 -7.42
N LYS A 585 10.55 -17.27 -7.34
CA LYS A 585 10.02 -16.36 -8.37
C LYS A 585 11.11 -15.51 -9.04
N LEU A 586 10.77 -14.89 -10.17
CA LEU A 586 11.70 -14.10 -10.96
C LEU A 586 12.37 -12.95 -10.19
N GLY A 587 11.64 -12.34 -9.25
CA GLY A 587 12.14 -11.26 -8.41
C GLY A 587 12.88 -11.71 -7.15
N GLU A 588 12.87 -13.00 -6.80
CA GLU A 588 13.52 -13.54 -5.60
C GLU A 588 14.95 -13.04 -5.35
N PRO A 589 15.86 -13.01 -6.35
CA PRO A 589 17.26 -12.64 -6.12
C PRO A 589 17.48 -11.13 -5.91
N VAL A 590 16.47 -10.30 -6.15
CA VAL A 590 16.61 -8.84 -6.06
C VAL A 590 16.78 -8.42 -4.61
N LYS A 591 17.88 -7.72 -4.33
CA LYS A 591 18.27 -7.23 -3.00
C LYS A 591 18.14 -5.71 -2.88
N CYS A 592 18.23 -4.97 -3.99
CA CYS A 592 18.09 -3.53 -4.01
C CYS A 592 17.16 -3.04 -5.13
N VAL A 593 16.29 -2.09 -4.79
CA VAL A 593 15.34 -1.47 -5.71
C VAL A 593 15.56 0.04 -5.72
N VAL A 594 15.95 0.59 -6.86
CA VAL A 594 16.07 2.04 -7.07
C VAL A 594 14.85 2.53 -7.84
N SER A 595 14.18 3.57 -7.36
CA SER A 595 12.91 4.02 -7.93
C SER A 595 12.77 5.54 -8.04
N VAL A 596 11.86 5.99 -8.91
CA VAL A 596 11.54 7.42 -9.08
C VAL A 596 10.21 7.78 -8.43
N SER A 597 10.20 8.90 -7.74
CA SER A 597 9.01 9.56 -7.19
C SER A 597 8.22 8.69 -6.20
N MET A 598 6.89 8.65 -6.29
CA MET A 598 6.12 7.65 -5.57
C MET A 598 6.28 6.36 -6.34
N LEU A 599 6.50 5.25 -5.64
CA LEU A 599 6.45 3.89 -6.18
C LEU A 599 5.03 3.60 -6.73
N THR A 600 4.62 4.19 -7.85
CA THR A 600 3.30 4.00 -8.46
C THR A 600 3.06 2.55 -8.86
N GLU A 601 4.15 1.82 -9.08
CA GLU A 601 4.17 0.40 -9.36
C GLU A 601 4.02 -0.37 -8.04
N GLY A 602 2.93 -1.13 -7.96
CA GLY A 602 2.41 -1.76 -6.76
C GLY A 602 3.21 -2.95 -6.25
N TRP A 603 4.54 -2.86 -6.21
CA TRP A 603 5.37 -3.89 -5.60
C TRP A 603 5.10 -4.00 -4.09
N ASP A 604 5.07 -5.25 -3.63
CA ASP A 604 4.60 -5.69 -2.31
C ASP A 604 5.53 -6.81 -1.79
N ALA A 605 6.72 -6.46 -1.29
CA ALA A 605 7.54 -7.40 -0.53
C ALA A 605 7.38 -7.17 0.97
N ASN A 606 7.27 -8.27 1.70
CA ASN A 606 7.44 -8.28 3.14
C ASN A 606 8.92 -8.29 3.56
N THR A 607 9.87 -8.58 2.67
CA THR A 607 11.30 -8.67 3.00
C THR A 607 12.05 -7.34 3.06
N VAL A 608 11.35 -6.22 2.87
CA VAL A 608 11.94 -4.88 2.97
C VAL A 608 12.43 -4.62 4.38
N THR A 609 13.70 -4.23 4.50
CA THR A 609 14.34 -3.93 5.79
C THR A 609 14.97 -2.55 5.82
N HIS A 610 15.33 -1.98 4.67
CA HIS A 610 16.06 -0.72 4.58
C HIS A 610 15.44 0.21 3.53
N ILE A 611 15.30 1.49 3.85
CA ILE A 611 14.73 2.52 2.97
C ILE A 611 15.61 3.78 3.01
N LEU A 612 16.04 4.25 1.84
CA LEU A 612 16.73 5.51 1.65
C LEU A 612 15.88 6.49 0.82
N GLY A 613 15.49 7.59 1.43
CA GLY A 613 14.82 8.70 0.78
C GLY A 613 15.81 9.70 0.17
N VAL A 614 15.81 9.83 -1.17
CA VAL A 614 16.62 10.78 -1.94
C VAL A 614 15.70 11.79 -2.65
N ARG A 615 14.74 12.34 -1.91
CA ARG A 615 13.78 13.33 -2.43
C ARG A 615 13.24 14.25 -1.34
N ALA A 616 12.62 15.34 -1.77
CA ALA A 616 11.77 16.13 -0.89
C ALA A 616 10.57 15.28 -0.46
N PHE A 617 10.42 15.08 0.85
CA PHE A 617 9.22 14.56 1.46
C PHE A 617 8.45 15.71 2.06
N GLY A 618 7.71 16.46 1.24
CA GLY A 618 7.09 17.71 1.68
C GLY A 618 5.99 17.55 2.75
N THR A 619 5.57 16.31 3.05
CA THR A 619 4.29 16.01 3.73
C THR A 619 4.39 14.66 4.45
N GLN A 620 3.72 14.52 5.59
CA GLN A 620 3.64 13.24 6.32
C GLN A 620 3.01 12.13 5.45
N LEU A 621 2.03 12.47 4.61
CA LEU A 621 1.38 11.51 3.71
C LEU A 621 2.35 10.83 2.75
N LEU A 622 3.28 11.60 2.17
CA LEU A 622 4.31 11.06 1.28
C LEU A 622 5.26 10.11 1.99
N CYS A 623 5.59 10.42 3.25
CA CYS A 623 6.40 9.56 4.08
C CYS A 623 5.67 8.24 4.38
N GLU A 624 4.38 8.28 4.78
CA GLU A 624 3.59 7.07 5.02
C GLU A 624 3.47 6.19 3.77
N GLN A 625 3.33 6.79 2.58
CA GLN A 625 3.25 6.05 1.32
C GLN A 625 4.56 5.34 0.95
N VAL A 626 5.71 5.97 1.23
CA VAL A 626 7.03 5.40 0.94
C VAL A 626 7.42 4.38 2.00
N VAL A 627 7.34 4.76 3.28
CA VAL A 627 7.68 3.89 4.41
C VAL A 627 6.72 2.71 4.51
N GLY A 628 5.42 2.93 4.24
CA GLY A 628 4.36 1.93 4.33
C GLY A 628 4.66 0.60 3.63
N ARG A 629 5.47 0.63 2.54
CA ARG A 629 5.87 -0.58 1.83
C ARG A 629 6.82 -1.45 2.63
N GLY A 630 7.70 -0.83 3.40
CA GLY A 630 8.59 -1.50 4.34
C GLY A 630 7.97 -1.83 5.69
N LEU A 631 6.67 -1.57 5.89
CA LEU A 631 5.99 -1.85 7.16
C LEU A 631 5.38 -3.25 7.22
N ARG A 632 5.39 -3.99 6.11
CA ARG A 632 4.85 -5.35 6.09
C ARG A 632 5.78 -6.33 6.78
N ARG A 633 5.21 -7.15 7.64
CA ARG A 633 5.92 -8.14 8.45
C ARG A 633 6.22 -9.41 7.67
N ILE A 634 7.31 -10.06 8.04
CA ILE A 634 7.70 -11.35 7.48
C ILE A 634 7.02 -12.49 8.25
N SER A 635 6.98 -12.40 9.57
CA SER A 635 6.46 -13.46 10.44
C SER A 635 5.12 -13.07 11.09
N PHE A 636 4.23 -14.07 11.17
CA PHE A 636 2.96 -14.02 11.90
C PHE A 636 2.94 -15.05 13.04
N ALA A 637 4.11 -15.54 13.46
CA ALA A 637 4.22 -16.35 14.66
C ALA A 637 4.02 -15.48 15.90
N THR A 638 3.17 -15.91 16.81
CA THR A 638 2.87 -15.17 18.03
C THR A 638 3.75 -15.60 19.20
N GLU A 639 3.94 -14.69 20.14
CA GLU A 639 4.58 -14.91 21.43
C GLU A 639 3.65 -14.42 22.55
N ARG A 640 3.81 -15.01 23.74
CA ARG A 640 3.20 -14.48 24.96
C ARG A 640 4.03 -13.31 25.46
N ARG A 641 3.38 -12.19 25.70
CA ARG A 641 4.04 -10.98 26.17
C ARG A 641 3.41 -10.51 27.48
N GLN A 642 4.27 -10.11 28.40
CA GLN A 642 3.90 -9.49 29.66
C GLN A 642 4.36 -8.04 29.68
N LEU A 643 3.51 -7.16 30.16
CA LEU A 643 3.76 -5.74 30.28
C LEU A 643 3.27 -5.26 31.65
N ASN A 644 4.11 -4.51 32.37
CA ASN A 644 3.68 -3.87 33.60
C ASN A 644 3.06 -2.50 33.26
N VAL A 645 1.79 -2.31 33.61
CA VAL A 645 1.05 -1.06 33.41
C VAL A 645 0.49 -0.65 34.76
N ASN A 646 0.92 0.50 35.28
CA ASN A 646 0.48 1.04 36.57
C ASN A 646 0.61 0.05 37.75
N GLY A 647 1.60 -0.85 37.72
CA GLY A 647 1.81 -1.86 38.76
C GLY A 647 1.09 -3.19 38.52
N GLU A 648 0.24 -3.29 37.50
CA GLU A 648 -0.44 -4.53 37.10
C GLU A 648 0.26 -5.19 35.92
N VAL A 649 0.41 -6.52 35.98
CA VAL A 649 0.96 -7.30 34.86
C VAL A 649 -0.17 -7.64 33.90
N VAL A 650 -0.12 -7.07 32.70
CA VAL A 650 -1.00 -7.41 31.59
C VAL A 650 -0.29 -8.44 30.72
N GLU A 651 -0.91 -9.61 30.54
CA GLU A 651 -0.43 -10.63 29.62
C GLU A 651 -1.31 -10.69 28.38
N PHE A 652 -0.69 -10.69 27.20
CA PHE A 652 -1.39 -10.78 25.92
C PHE A 652 -0.54 -11.50 24.88
N GLU A 653 -1.22 -12.01 23.86
CA GLU A 653 -0.56 -12.57 22.68
C GLU A 653 -0.18 -11.44 21.72
N ALA A 654 1.06 -11.47 21.23
CA ALA A 654 1.59 -10.45 20.34
C ALA A 654 2.46 -11.06 19.24
N PHE A 655 2.69 -10.32 18.17
CA PHE A 655 3.80 -10.63 17.27
C PHE A 655 5.11 -10.07 17.84
N PRO A 656 6.25 -10.77 17.69
CA PRO A 656 7.57 -10.21 18.03
C PRO A 656 7.80 -8.87 17.32
N VAL A 657 8.64 -7.99 17.84
CA VAL A 657 8.92 -6.73 17.14
C VAL A 657 9.79 -6.97 15.89
N GLU A 658 9.40 -6.41 14.75
CA GLU A 658 10.22 -6.35 13.53
C GLU A 658 10.52 -4.89 13.21
N TYR A 659 11.68 -4.60 12.64
CA TYR A 659 12.12 -3.24 12.34
C TYR A 659 12.38 -3.02 10.85
N ALA A 660 12.24 -1.76 10.41
CA ALA A 660 12.73 -1.29 9.12
C ALA A 660 13.60 -0.04 9.33
N GLU A 661 14.83 -0.02 8.82
CA GLU A 661 15.75 1.12 8.90
C GLU A 661 15.41 2.15 7.81
N VAL A 662 15.25 3.42 8.19
CA VAL A 662 14.78 4.48 7.29
C VAL A 662 15.65 5.73 7.40
N TYR A 663 16.36 6.06 6.32
CA TYR A 663 17.17 7.28 6.20
C TYR A 663 16.55 8.22 5.17
N GLY A 664 16.79 9.53 5.33
CA GLY A 664 16.36 10.56 4.37
C GLY A 664 14.86 10.81 4.31
N VAL A 665 14.07 10.16 5.16
CA VAL A 665 12.63 10.38 5.32
C VAL A 665 12.38 11.07 6.66
N PRO A 666 12.03 12.37 6.68
CA PRO A 666 11.86 13.14 7.91
C PRO A 666 10.51 12.87 8.56
N PHE A 667 10.29 11.62 8.96
CA PHE A 667 9.09 11.19 9.65
C PHE A 667 9.37 11.01 11.15
N SER A 668 8.36 11.24 11.99
CA SER A 668 8.46 11.09 13.45
C SER A 668 7.60 9.91 13.89
N PHE A 669 8.26 8.84 14.36
CA PHE A 669 7.64 7.69 15.03
C PHE A 669 8.23 7.51 16.43
N ILE A 670 7.70 6.51 17.11
CA ILE A 670 8.16 6.00 18.40
C ILE A 670 9.70 5.85 18.40
N PRO A 671 10.44 6.67 19.17
CA PRO A 671 11.89 6.57 19.24
C PRO A 671 12.26 5.23 19.87
N THR A 672 12.86 4.34 19.09
CA THR A 672 13.30 3.00 19.54
C THR A 672 14.80 2.85 19.33
N LYS A 673 15.53 2.29 20.30
CA LYS A 673 17.00 2.04 20.22
C LYS A 673 17.37 0.55 20.21
N ALA A 674 16.41 -0.37 20.24
CA ALA A 674 16.73 -1.79 20.22
C ALA A 674 17.52 -2.15 18.95
N VAL A 675 18.53 -3.02 19.07
CA VAL A 675 19.31 -3.52 17.93
C VAL A 675 18.39 -4.37 17.06
N ALA A 676 18.42 -4.16 15.73
CA ALA A 676 17.70 -5.05 14.82
C ALA A 676 18.33 -6.44 14.91
N THR A 677 17.58 -7.39 15.43
CA THR A 677 17.82 -8.79 15.12
C THR A 677 17.03 -9.15 13.87
N PRO A 678 17.59 -9.98 12.96
CA PRO A 678 16.84 -10.53 11.85
C PRO A 678 15.62 -11.26 12.41
N PRO A 679 14.45 -11.17 11.74
CA PRO A 679 13.29 -11.92 12.16
C PRO A 679 13.70 -13.38 12.22
N LYS A 680 13.47 -13.99 13.38
CA LYS A 680 13.43 -15.44 13.43
C LYS A 680 12.27 -15.85 12.55
N PRO A 681 12.48 -16.70 11.52
CA PRO A 681 11.36 -17.27 10.79
C PRO A 681 10.39 -17.86 11.82
N GLY A 682 9.08 -17.72 11.56
CA GLY A 682 8.09 -18.40 12.39
C GLY A 682 8.41 -19.91 12.47
N PRO A 683 7.94 -20.61 13.51
CA PRO A 683 8.13 -22.05 13.58
C PRO A 683 7.67 -22.68 12.27
N ARG A 684 8.52 -23.52 11.67
CA ARG A 684 8.22 -24.17 10.39
C ARG A 684 6.86 -24.84 10.51
N PRO A 685 5.86 -24.47 9.70
CA PRO A 685 4.56 -25.12 9.76
C PRO A 685 4.78 -26.61 9.46
N THR A 686 4.43 -27.45 10.42
CA THR A 686 4.49 -28.89 10.22
C THR A 686 3.33 -29.25 9.30
N ARG A 687 3.62 -29.51 8.02
CA ARG A 687 2.61 -29.94 7.06
C ARG A 687 2.12 -31.33 7.46
N VAL A 688 1.03 -31.38 8.21
CA VAL A 688 0.32 -32.62 8.50
C VAL A 688 -0.49 -32.96 7.25
N ARG A 689 -0.20 -34.11 6.64
CA ARG A 689 -1.01 -34.70 5.57
C ARG A 689 -1.26 -36.16 5.90
N ALA A 690 -2.39 -36.68 5.44
CA ALA A 690 -2.56 -38.11 5.35
C ALA A 690 -1.46 -38.65 4.40
N LEU A 691 -0.80 -39.73 4.83
CA LEU A 691 0.14 -40.45 3.98
C LEU A 691 -0.68 -41.46 3.17
N GLU A 692 -0.49 -41.47 1.85
CA GLU A 692 -1.25 -42.31 0.92
C GLU A 692 -1.09 -43.80 1.24
N GLU A 693 0.12 -44.20 1.65
CA GLU A 693 0.45 -45.54 2.18
C GLU A 693 -0.30 -45.91 3.48
N ARG A 694 -0.93 -44.94 4.16
CA ARG A 694 -1.70 -45.14 5.40
C ARG A 694 -3.20 -44.96 5.21
N ILE A 695 -3.69 -44.97 3.96
CA ILE A 695 -5.12 -44.81 3.64
C ILE A 695 -6.01 -45.85 4.35
N ALA A 696 -5.48 -47.05 4.64
CA ALA A 696 -6.18 -48.08 5.42
C ALA A 696 -6.52 -47.66 6.87
N ASN A 697 -5.89 -46.60 7.38
CA ASN A 697 -6.14 -46.05 8.72
C ASN A 697 -7.05 -44.80 8.68
N GLU A 698 -7.69 -44.52 7.54
CA GLU A 698 -8.61 -43.40 7.41
C GLU A 698 -9.82 -43.59 8.35
N ILE A 699 -10.04 -42.62 9.23
CA ILE A 699 -11.24 -42.57 10.07
C ILE A 699 -12.21 -41.61 9.40
N ILE A 700 -13.29 -42.16 8.85
CA ILE A 700 -14.40 -41.39 8.27
C ILE A 700 -15.42 -41.13 9.38
N PHE A 701 -15.62 -39.86 9.74
CA PHE A 701 -16.68 -39.46 10.66
C PHE A 701 -18.02 -39.31 9.90
N PRO A 702 -19.16 -39.68 10.51
CA PRO A 702 -20.49 -39.56 9.91
C PRO A 702 -20.93 -38.12 9.60
#